data_AF-A0A1I3H684-F1
#
_entry.id   AF-A0A1I3H684-F1
#
_cell.length_a   1.000
_cell.length_b   1.000
_cell.length_c   1.000
_cell.angle_alpha   90.00
_cell.angle_beta   90.00
_cell.angle_gamma   90.00
#
_symmetry.space_group_name_H-M   'P 1'
#
loop_
_entity.id
_entity.type
_entity.pdbx_description
1 polymer ?
#
loop_
_entity_poly.entity_id
_entity_poly.type
_entity_poly.pdbx_seq_one_letter_code
_entity_poly.pdbx_strand_id
1 'polypeptide(L)'
;MWKGLNRKRGRKLGSALLAFATLLPFDPAPAAYAATLNVTAYGANGGDTADDLQGIASAIAAAASGDTVYFPAGTYYITGSIAAKSGIKLIGQSKDTTIIKYSGTTDNNMISLSNTSNVEVAQLTLDGNNNAHVVSGIWGEPGSGHNIHHNVIKDLVKSDGFAPFGILLSGTDNATITDNTFTNIGVNSEWGGAIRAGWNSNGTKILRNTIANTGRGGIFANDTCNNVKVKNNTITGSGLHEHGLSIELHTNCNYSVIEDNDVDHWISAVRSNNIAVRRNTVHTTDGTVQGMGLEVMVTHGVTTDNLVDGGQQVGMQQSPGTGYQYWGYNTVQNIVMWGMQLQGADTGETEQYQYFYKNTFKNGPIGNPAAAYPGYDGNAIRIHGNSRNLTFDSNQITNNGRKAIEITTASGTDRLSFVNNVITGNGGPSIDQYPSSAADLEWSNNTVSGNGTNTQLVSRGFGDPKPVANFSAPLSVQLGQPITFANTSSDNGTIAENLWDLGEGPPVNAASPTYTYQKAGTYRVTLVVWDNGGRASLKEQTVNVFAGPPDTQAPTAPTLTSPSKSNVTVDLSWSGSTDNVGVVGYEVYKGGSLIGSTTGASTYTATGLAPSTAYSFTVKAKDAAGNVSAASNTVTVTTAAGDTQAPTAPTNLTSTGKTDTSVGLSWSASSDNVGVTGYNVYNGTALAGTTTGAGGTTFTASGLAPNTAYTFTVKAKDASNNVSAASNGVTVTTDPLANWTPCAGENNTCSFTGTKQVRFGANGSYFYGTYTNSVMCSTNQFGDPAPGYYKTCEVNLAGGTGDTQAPTAPTNLTSPSKTSTSVNLSWTASTDNVAVSGYDIYNGSTLAGSAATGTTFSVTGLTAGTAYTFTVKAKDAAGNVSAASNALNVTTSAVSDTQAPSAPSSLTSPSKTATSVSLSWTASTDNAGVAGYDVYSSSTLAGTTSGTTFTVSGLTANTAYTFTVKAKDAAGNVSAASNALNVTTNASSGGSGTVTREYWTGISGSSVTTIPTGTTPSGTETLTSLEGPTNWADNYGDRIRGYITPPTTGTYTFYIAGDDESQFYLSTNNSPSNKALVAYEYEYAGVREWNKHTTQQSAAITLTAGQPYYFEILHKEGGGGDNLAVGWTGPGISTITVIGGSYLSAY
;
A
#
# COMPACT_ATOMS: atom_id res chain seq x y z
N MET A 1 63.56 -23.87 -48.03
CA MET A 1 62.51 -24.75 -48.61
C MET A 1 61.22 -23.96 -48.73
N TRP A 2 60.40 -24.35 -49.71
CA TRP A 2 59.30 -23.67 -50.39
C TRP A 2 58.19 -22.93 -49.58
N LYS A 3 57.80 -21.76 -50.15
CA LYS A 3 56.45 -21.27 -50.57
C LYS A 3 55.17 -21.62 -49.78
N GLY A 4 54.30 -20.61 -49.63
CA GLY A 4 52.82 -20.76 -49.73
C GLY A 4 51.99 -19.86 -48.80
N LEU A 5 51.85 -18.56 -49.10
CA LEU A 5 50.63 -17.88 -49.59
C LEU A 5 49.60 -17.38 -48.53
N ASN A 6 49.58 -16.04 -48.33
CA ASN A 6 48.49 -15.08 -48.69
C ASN A 6 47.02 -15.45 -48.31
N ARG A 7 46.15 -14.55 -47.80
CA ARG A 7 46.07 -13.07 -47.93
C ARG A 7 44.94 -12.49 -47.04
N LYS A 8 45.23 -11.30 -46.49
CA LYS A 8 44.45 -10.04 -46.43
C LYS A 8 43.20 -9.84 -45.53
N ARG A 9 43.40 -8.84 -44.64
CA ARG A 9 42.66 -7.56 -44.42
C ARG A 9 41.19 -7.65 -43.96
N GLY A 10 40.70 -6.90 -42.97
CA GLY A 10 41.28 -5.82 -42.18
C GLY A 10 40.23 -4.73 -41.88
N ARG A 11 40.39 -4.09 -40.71
CA ARG A 11 40.02 -2.72 -40.32
C ARG A 11 38.66 -2.42 -39.64
N LYS A 12 38.86 -1.86 -38.43
CA LYS A 12 38.26 -0.67 -37.78
C LYS A 12 37.09 -0.90 -36.81
N LEU A 13 37.43 -1.08 -35.53
CA LEU A 13 36.68 -0.47 -34.43
C LEU A 13 37.29 0.92 -34.14
N GLY A 14 36.43 1.93 -34.09
CA GLY A 14 36.75 3.32 -33.83
C GLY A 14 36.79 3.64 -32.34
N SER A 15 37.78 4.45 -31.99
CA SER A 15 38.16 4.94 -30.67
C SER A 15 37.15 5.94 -30.09
N ALA A 16 36.89 5.85 -28.79
CA ALA A 16 36.38 6.96 -27.98
C ALA A 16 37.42 7.30 -26.90
N LEU A 17 38.07 8.45 -27.04
CA LEU A 17 38.83 9.13 -26.00
C LEU A 17 37.89 10.19 -25.41
N LEU A 18 37.60 10.16 -24.10
CA LEU A 18 37.19 11.37 -23.38
C LEU A 18 37.57 11.27 -21.89
N ALA A 19 38.12 12.38 -21.42
CA ALA A 19 38.65 12.73 -20.11
C ALA A 19 38.05 12.04 -18.87
N PHE A 20 38.94 11.48 -18.03
CA PHE A 20 38.69 11.26 -16.60
C PHE A 20 38.82 12.61 -15.88
N ALA A 21 37.69 13.28 -15.65
CA ALA A 21 37.58 14.30 -14.60
C ALA A 21 37.12 13.59 -13.32
N THR A 22 37.90 13.72 -12.26
CA THR A 22 37.54 13.29 -10.90
C THR A 22 36.35 14.11 -10.41
N LEU A 23 35.14 13.55 -10.51
CA LEU A 23 33.99 13.97 -9.71
C LEU A 23 34.09 13.29 -8.35
N LEU A 24 34.30 14.10 -7.30
CA LEU A 24 34.10 13.71 -5.91
C LEU A 24 32.67 13.15 -5.76
N PRO A 25 32.45 12.09 -4.97
CA PRO A 25 31.10 11.69 -4.62
C PRO A 25 30.45 12.84 -3.85
N PHE A 26 29.40 13.43 -4.42
CA PHE A 26 28.44 14.18 -3.63
C PHE A 26 27.81 13.17 -2.65
N ASP A 27 28.02 13.38 -1.35
CA ASP A 27 27.20 12.74 -0.33
C ASP A 27 25.73 13.03 -0.67
N PRO A 28 24.87 12.03 -0.89
CA PRO A 28 23.44 12.28 -0.93
C PRO A 28 23.06 12.83 0.45
N ALA A 29 22.47 14.02 0.46
CA ALA A 29 21.86 14.58 1.66
C ALA A 29 20.96 13.50 2.32
N PRO A 30 20.91 13.43 3.66
CA PRO A 30 20.04 12.47 4.34
C PRO A 30 18.61 12.59 3.79
N ALA A 31 18.04 11.46 3.39
CA ALA A 31 16.67 11.41 2.86
C ALA A 31 15.74 12.09 3.85
N ALA A 32 15.17 13.23 3.47
CA ALA A 32 14.15 13.90 4.24
C ALA A 32 12.98 12.91 4.45
N TYR A 33 12.40 12.91 5.65
CA TYR A 33 11.18 12.14 5.90
C TYR A 33 10.10 12.55 4.88
N ALA A 34 9.41 11.56 4.31
CA ALA A 34 8.32 11.79 3.37
C ALA A 34 7.30 12.75 3.97
N ALA A 35 7.12 13.91 3.33
CA ALA A 35 6.21 14.94 3.78
C ALA A 35 4.77 14.65 3.34
N THR A 36 3.80 15.21 4.07
CA THR A 36 2.39 15.22 3.68
C THR A 36 1.99 16.65 3.34
N LEU A 37 1.67 16.90 2.08
CA LEU A 37 1.31 18.20 1.54
C LEU A 37 -0.20 18.25 1.37
N ASN A 38 -0.88 18.98 2.25
CA ASN A 38 -2.33 19.17 2.16
C ASN A 38 -2.66 20.16 1.04
N VAL A 39 -3.47 19.76 0.05
CA VAL A 39 -3.84 20.61 -1.10
C VAL A 39 -4.47 21.94 -0.69
N THR A 40 -5.11 22.03 0.48
CA THR A 40 -5.70 23.28 0.98
C THR A 40 -4.66 24.33 1.37
N ALA A 41 -3.45 23.90 1.74
CA ALA A 41 -2.32 24.81 1.98
C ALA A 41 -1.79 25.44 0.69
N TYR A 42 -2.19 24.91 -0.47
CA TYR A 42 -1.79 25.36 -1.80
C TYR A 42 -2.94 26.02 -2.56
N GLY A 43 -4.08 26.27 -1.91
CA GLY A 43 -5.18 27.04 -2.46
C GLY A 43 -6.36 26.24 -3.03
N ALA A 44 -6.33 24.90 -2.96
CA ALA A 44 -7.51 24.09 -3.28
C ALA A 44 -8.55 24.15 -2.14
N ASN A 45 -9.84 24.19 -2.46
CA ASN A 45 -10.93 24.28 -1.51
C ASN A 45 -12.07 23.29 -1.83
N GLY A 46 -12.08 22.15 -1.16
CA GLY A 46 -13.15 21.15 -1.31
C GLY A 46 -14.52 21.56 -0.73
N GLY A 47 -14.68 22.82 -0.30
CA GLY A 47 -15.92 23.35 0.28
C GLY A 47 -16.73 24.26 -0.66
N ASP A 48 -16.25 24.51 -1.88
CA ASP A 48 -16.94 25.35 -2.86
C ASP A 48 -17.01 24.68 -4.26
N THR A 49 -17.30 25.46 -5.30
CA THR A 49 -17.40 24.99 -6.69
C THR A 49 -16.37 25.66 -7.61
N ALA A 50 -15.35 26.31 -7.05
CA ALA A 50 -14.28 26.93 -7.82
C ALA A 50 -13.32 25.87 -8.36
N ASP A 51 -12.57 26.22 -9.41
CA ASP A 51 -11.58 25.30 -9.99
C ASP A 51 -10.35 25.17 -9.07
N ASP A 52 -10.12 23.96 -8.58
CA ASP A 52 -9.05 23.60 -7.64
C ASP A 52 -7.76 23.15 -8.32
N LEU A 53 -7.78 23.02 -9.64
CA LEU A 53 -6.69 22.39 -10.41
C LEU A 53 -5.34 23.06 -10.15
N GLN A 54 -5.30 24.40 -10.06
CA GLN A 54 -4.06 25.14 -9.82
C GLN A 54 -3.49 24.91 -8.42
N GLY A 55 -4.35 24.80 -7.40
CA GLY A 55 -3.92 24.52 -6.03
C GLY A 55 -3.38 23.09 -5.90
N ILE A 56 -4.06 22.13 -6.52
CA ILE A 56 -3.61 20.73 -6.60
C ILE A 56 -2.26 20.63 -7.33
N ALA A 57 -2.13 21.30 -8.48
CA ALA A 57 -0.88 21.31 -9.25
C ALA A 57 0.29 21.93 -8.45
N SER A 58 0.03 22.94 -7.63
CA SER A 58 1.03 23.57 -6.77
C SER A 58 1.50 22.64 -5.65
N ALA A 59 0.58 21.88 -5.04
CA ALA A 59 0.94 20.85 -4.06
C ALA A 59 1.77 19.72 -4.70
N ILE A 60 1.37 19.26 -5.89
CA ILE A 60 2.11 18.25 -6.65
C ILE A 60 3.49 18.78 -7.02
N ALA A 61 3.63 20.03 -7.46
CA ALA A 61 4.93 20.61 -7.79
C ALA A 61 5.87 20.63 -6.58
N ALA A 62 5.35 20.96 -5.39
CA ALA A 62 6.12 21.05 -4.15
C ALA A 62 6.54 19.70 -3.54
N ALA A 63 5.83 18.60 -3.84
CA ALA A 63 6.14 17.27 -3.31
C ALA A 63 7.55 16.77 -3.74
N ALA A 64 8.17 15.87 -2.99
CA ALA A 64 9.33 15.09 -3.41
C ALA A 64 8.93 13.61 -3.61
N SER A 65 9.82 12.80 -4.20
CA SER A 65 9.58 11.35 -4.28
C SER A 65 9.47 10.77 -2.87
N GLY A 66 8.43 9.98 -2.62
CA GLY A 66 8.05 9.47 -1.30
C GLY A 66 6.94 10.26 -0.62
N ASP A 67 6.73 11.53 -1.00
CA ASP A 67 5.75 12.40 -0.36
C ASP A 67 4.31 12.05 -0.73
N THR A 68 3.40 12.46 0.16
CA THR A 68 1.96 12.35 -0.02
C THR A 68 1.35 13.72 -0.33
N VAL A 69 0.68 13.85 -1.46
CA VAL A 69 -0.25 14.94 -1.75
C VAL A 69 -1.62 14.50 -1.21
N TYR A 70 -2.05 15.17 -0.14
CA TYR A 70 -3.20 14.78 0.65
C TYR A 70 -4.42 15.65 0.37
N PHE A 71 -5.57 15.00 0.15
CA PHE A 71 -6.86 15.63 -0.11
C PHE A 71 -7.78 15.40 1.10
N PRO A 72 -8.07 16.43 1.91
CA PRO A 72 -9.09 16.35 2.97
C PRO A 72 -10.50 15.97 2.44
N ALA A 73 -11.43 15.73 3.35
CA ALA A 73 -12.84 15.59 3.00
C ALA A 73 -13.35 16.87 2.31
N GLY A 74 -14.06 16.70 1.20
CA GLY A 74 -14.53 17.79 0.34
C GLY A 74 -14.79 17.33 -1.10
N THR A 75 -15.42 18.20 -1.88
CA THR A 75 -15.58 18.06 -3.33
C THR A 75 -14.70 19.08 -4.03
N TYR A 76 -13.68 18.61 -4.74
CA TYR A 76 -12.72 19.43 -5.46
C TYR A 76 -13.07 19.44 -6.95
N TYR A 77 -13.33 20.63 -7.51
CA TYR A 77 -13.70 20.76 -8.92
C TYR A 77 -12.45 20.96 -9.77
N ILE A 78 -12.38 20.25 -10.90
CA ILE A 78 -11.26 20.38 -11.85
C ILE A 78 -11.77 20.66 -13.27
N THR A 79 -11.13 21.62 -13.95
CA THR A 79 -11.44 21.94 -15.35
C THR A 79 -10.50 21.27 -16.37
N GLY A 80 -9.49 20.52 -15.90
CA GLY A 80 -8.50 19.80 -16.70
C GLY A 80 -7.84 18.66 -15.93
N SER A 81 -6.78 18.07 -16.50
CA SER A 81 -6.12 16.88 -15.93
C SER A 81 -5.22 17.19 -14.73
N ILE A 82 -5.33 16.42 -13.64
CA ILE A 82 -4.32 16.40 -12.56
C ILE A 82 -3.10 15.62 -13.07
N ALA A 83 -2.00 16.31 -13.34
CA ALA A 83 -0.74 15.69 -13.79
C ALA A 83 0.11 15.24 -12.60
N ALA A 84 0.23 13.94 -12.38
CA ALA A 84 1.07 13.37 -11.33
C ALA A 84 2.56 13.42 -11.69
N LYS A 85 3.44 13.16 -10.71
CA LYS A 85 4.88 12.96 -10.93
C LYS A 85 5.36 11.64 -10.33
N SER A 86 6.52 11.15 -10.77
CA SER A 86 7.05 9.87 -10.29
C SER A 86 7.31 9.87 -8.77
N GLY A 87 6.99 8.74 -8.13
CA GLY A 87 7.32 8.45 -6.73
C GLY A 87 6.41 9.10 -5.69
N ILE A 88 5.38 9.86 -6.07
CA ILE A 88 4.45 10.48 -5.10
C ILE A 88 3.20 9.64 -4.87
N LYS A 89 2.48 9.98 -3.80
CA LYS A 89 1.17 9.44 -3.47
C LYS A 89 0.10 10.53 -3.59
N LEU A 90 -1.00 10.25 -4.28
CA LEU A 90 -2.20 11.07 -4.31
C LEU A 90 -3.27 10.38 -3.45
N ILE A 91 -3.48 10.88 -2.23
CA ILE A 91 -4.26 10.16 -1.21
C ILE A 91 -5.39 11.05 -0.68
N GLY A 92 -6.63 10.58 -0.79
CA GLY A 92 -7.77 11.22 -0.13
C GLY A 92 -7.92 10.80 1.33
N GLN A 93 -8.66 11.59 2.11
CA GLN A 93 -9.00 11.26 3.49
C GLN A 93 -9.81 9.95 3.56
N SER A 94 -10.76 9.79 2.65
CA SER A 94 -11.53 8.57 2.41
C SER A 94 -12.19 8.69 1.06
N LYS A 95 -12.30 7.58 0.33
CA LYS A 95 -13.06 7.52 -0.92
C LYS A 95 -14.53 7.97 -0.74
N ASP A 96 -15.09 7.85 0.46
CA ASP A 96 -16.49 8.20 0.74
C ASP A 96 -16.70 9.72 0.96
N THR A 97 -15.63 10.45 1.29
CA THR A 97 -15.71 11.87 1.69
C THR A 97 -14.87 12.80 0.83
N THR A 98 -13.93 12.26 0.04
CA THR A 98 -13.03 13.04 -0.82
C THR A 98 -13.37 12.78 -2.28
N ILE A 99 -13.99 13.77 -2.92
CA ILE A 99 -14.50 13.68 -4.30
C ILE A 99 -13.69 14.64 -5.18
N ILE A 100 -13.09 14.14 -6.24
CA ILE A 100 -12.58 14.94 -7.35
C ILE A 100 -13.65 14.93 -8.44
N LYS A 101 -14.16 16.10 -8.82
CA LYS A 101 -15.31 16.23 -9.70
C LYS A 101 -14.96 17.04 -10.94
N TYR A 102 -15.27 16.51 -12.12
CA TYR A 102 -14.94 17.19 -13.38
C TYR A 102 -15.98 18.26 -13.76
N SER A 103 -15.50 19.44 -14.17
CA SER A 103 -16.32 20.57 -14.63
C SER A 103 -15.75 21.30 -15.85
N GLY A 104 -14.76 20.71 -16.53
CA GLY A 104 -14.16 21.27 -17.74
C GLY A 104 -15.04 21.16 -18.99
N THR A 105 -14.66 21.89 -20.04
CA THR A 105 -15.38 21.97 -21.32
C THR A 105 -14.58 21.44 -22.51
N THR A 106 -13.44 20.79 -22.25
CA THR A 106 -12.55 20.20 -23.25
C THR A 106 -12.16 18.79 -22.87
N ASP A 107 -11.89 17.95 -23.86
CA ASP A 107 -11.55 16.55 -23.65
C ASP A 107 -10.29 16.39 -22.79
N ASN A 108 -10.43 15.73 -21.63
CA ASN A 108 -9.36 15.50 -20.67
C ASN A 108 -9.55 14.17 -19.92
N ASN A 109 -8.47 13.70 -19.31
CA ASN A 109 -8.54 12.69 -18.26
C ASN A 109 -8.65 13.38 -16.90
N MET A 110 -9.15 12.72 -15.86
CA MET A 110 -9.18 13.35 -14.53
C MET A 110 -7.78 13.34 -13.90
N ILE A 111 -7.07 12.21 -13.97
CA ILE A 111 -5.68 12.05 -13.53
C ILE A 111 -4.81 11.54 -14.69
N SER A 112 -3.67 12.19 -14.92
CA SER A 112 -2.64 11.77 -15.88
C SER A 112 -1.39 11.28 -15.16
N LEU A 113 -0.97 10.06 -15.51
CA LEU A 113 0.26 9.40 -15.06
C LEU A 113 1.31 9.35 -16.18
N SER A 114 1.27 10.30 -17.12
CA SER A 114 2.08 10.23 -18.34
C SER A 114 3.58 10.40 -18.06
N ASN A 115 4.40 9.47 -18.54
CA ASN A 115 5.86 9.40 -18.29
C ASN A 115 6.22 9.37 -16.80
N THR A 116 5.41 8.69 -15.97
CA THR A 116 5.67 8.59 -14.53
C THR A 116 5.94 7.16 -14.07
N SER A 117 6.51 6.99 -12.88
CA SER A 117 6.67 5.66 -12.27
C SER A 117 6.47 5.70 -10.76
N ASN A 118 6.02 4.59 -10.17
CA ASN A 118 5.81 4.43 -8.73
C ASN A 118 4.86 5.48 -8.13
N VAL A 119 3.76 5.77 -8.84
CA VAL A 119 2.71 6.66 -8.34
C VAL A 119 1.65 5.84 -7.63
N GLU A 120 1.28 6.24 -6.41
CA GLU A 120 0.15 5.67 -5.67
C GLU A 120 -1.07 6.58 -5.79
N VAL A 121 -2.24 6.04 -6.13
CA VAL A 121 -3.52 6.77 -6.17
C VAL A 121 -4.54 6.00 -5.37
N ALA A 122 -5.01 6.57 -4.26
CA ALA A 122 -5.92 5.89 -3.36
C ALA A 122 -6.86 6.80 -2.57
N GLN A 123 -7.96 6.20 -2.08
CA GLN A 123 -8.94 6.85 -1.21
C GLN A 123 -9.63 8.08 -1.83
N LEU A 124 -9.86 8.05 -3.14
CA LEU A 124 -10.54 9.12 -3.88
C LEU A 124 -11.83 8.60 -4.55
N THR A 125 -12.85 9.46 -4.61
CA THR A 125 -13.91 9.32 -5.62
C THR A 125 -13.57 10.21 -6.82
N LEU A 126 -13.41 9.64 -8.00
CA LEU A 126 -13.31 10.34 -9.28
C LEU A 126 -14.69 10.35 -9.94
N ASP A 127 -15.38 11.48 -9.84
CA ASP A 127 -16.72 11.72 -10.38
C ASP A 127 -16.62 12.48 -11.72
N GLY A 128 -16.88 11.77 -12.82
CA GLY A 128 -16.91 12.34 -14.17
C GLY A 128 -18.07 13.32 -14.38
N ASN A 129 -19.00 13.42 -13.42
CA ASN A 129 -20.11 14.36 -13.38
C ASN A 129 -21.03 14.27 -14.60
N ASN A 130 -21.15 13.08 -15.21
CA ASN A 130 -21.83 12.89 -16.48
C ASN A 130 -21.39 13.90 -17.56
N ASN A 131 -20.12 14.30 -17.54
CA ASN A 131 -19.56 15.22 -18.51
C ASN A 131 -19.03 14.43 -19.73
N ALA A 132 -19.45 14.82 -20.93
CA ALA A 132 -19.08 14.16 -22.18
C ALA A 132 -17.61 14.34 -22.58
N HIS A 133 -16.87 15.22 -21.88
CA HIS A 133 -15.47 15.52 -22.14
C HIS A 133 -14.48 14.70 -21.30
N VAL A 134 -14.97 13.82 -20.41
CA VAL A 134 -14.07 12.94 -19.64
C VAL A 134 -13.69 11.73 -20.50
N VAL A 135 -12.43 11.69 -20.94
CA VAL A 135 -11.87 10.60 -21.75
C VAL A 135 -11.51 9.41 -20.88
N SER A 136 -10.94 9.62 -19.70
CA SER A 136 -10.72 8.57 -18.71
C SER A 136 -10.64 9.12 -17.29
N GLY A 137 -10.95 8.30 -16.30
CA GLY A 137 -10.73 8.64 -14.89
C GLY A 137 -9.23 8.78 -14.61
N ILE A 138 -8.48 7.72 -14.88
CA ILE A 138 -7.01 7.71 -14.77
C ILE A 138 -6.42 7.24 -16.09
N TRP A 139 -5.44 7.97 -16.61
CA TRP A 139 -4.73 7.61 -17.83
C TRP A 139 -3.22 7.54 -17.58
N GLY A 140 -2.59 6.41 -17.94
CA GLY A 140 -1.15 6.21 -17.84
C GLY A 140 -0.54 5.89 -19.19
N GLU A 141 0.46 6.69 -19.60
CA GLU A 141 1.23 6.47 -20.83
C GLU A 141 2.56 7.25 -20.91
N PRO A 142 3.68 6.60 -21.25
CA PRO A 142 4.20 5.33 -20.70
C PRO A 142 4.55 5.46 -19.21
N GLY A 143 4.77 4.36 -18.50
CA GLY A 143 5.12 4.42 -17.08
C GLY A 143 5.42 3.06 -16.45
N SER A 144 5.68 3.03 -15.14
CA SER A 144 5.85 1.74 -14.45
C SER A 144 5.55 1.77 -12.95
N GLY A 145 5.14 0.63 -12.38
CA GLY A 145 5.03 0.44 -10.92
C GLY A 145 3.93 1.24 -10.24
N HIS A 146 2.91 1.71 -10.98
CA HIS A 146 1.78 2.42 -10.39
C HIS A 146 0.96 1.51 -9.47
N ASN A 147 0.49 2.07 -8.36
CA ASN A 147 -0.35 1.39 -7.39
C ASN A 147 -1.68 2.15 -7.24
N ILE A 148 -2.75 1.64 -7.85
CA ILE A 148 -4.05 2.31 -7.92
C ILE A 148 -5.05 1.46 -7.12
N HIS A 149 -5.48 1.94 -5.96
CA HIS A 149 -6.33 1.13 -5.09
C HIS A 149 -7.30 1.90 -4.22
N HIS A 150 -8.40 1.25 -3.82
CA HIS A 150 -9.39 1.81 -2.92
C HIS A 150 -10.01 3.14 -3.43
N ASN A 151 -10.17 3.28 -4.74
CA ASN A 151 -10.85 4.42 -5.35
C ASN A 151 -12.28 4.06 -5.78
N VAL A 152 -13.13 5.07 -5.93
CA VAL A 152 -14.41 4.97 -6.66
C VAL A 152 -14.28 5.79 -7.93
N ILE A 153 -14.55 5.21 -9.10
CA ILE A 153 -14.57 5.93 -10.38
C ILE A 153 -15.97 5.80 -10.98
N LYS A 154 -16.62 6.93 -11.28
CA LYS A 154 -18.03 6.91 -11.64
C LYS A 154 -18.48 8.00 -12.60
N ASP A 155 -19.57 7.71 -13.31
CA ASP A 155 -20.37 8.67 -14.08
C ASP A 155 -19.58 9.33 -15.24
N LEU A 156 -18.85 8.51 -16.00
CA LEU A 156 -18.13 8.90 -17.21
C LEU A 156 -19.01 8.55 -18.42
N VAL A 157 -19.45 9.55 -19.21
CA VAL A 157 -20.54 9.34 -20.20
C VAL A 157 -20.15 9.61 -21.66
N LYS A 158 -18.87 9.85 -21.95
CA LYS A 158 -18.42 9.97 -23.34
C LYS A 158 -18.89 8.75 -24.15
N SER A 159 -19.30 8.94 -25.39
CA SER A 159 -19.85 7.86 -26.22
C SER A 159 -19.20 7.77 -27.60
N ASP A 160 -18.40 8.77 -27.96
CA ASP A 160 -17.71 8.87 -29.23
C ASP A 160 -16.22 8.55 -29.10
N GLY A 161 -15.66 7.94 -30.14
CA GLY A 161 -14.25 7.60 -30.20
C GLY A 161 -13.85 6.51 -29.21
N PHE A 162 -12.58 6.55 -28.82
CA PHE A 162 -11.94 5.49 -28.03
C PHE A 162 -12.00 5.80 -26.53
N ALA A 163 -13.20 5.94 -25.98
CA ALA A 163 -13.42 6.40 -24.61
C ALA A 163 -14.88 6.15 -24.17
N PRO A 164 -15.21 6.18 -22.87
CA PRO A 164 -14.32 6.46 -21.75
C PRO A 164 -13.85 5.20 -21.03
N PHE A 165 -12.69 5.29 -20.40
CA PHE A 165 -12.22 4.26 -19.48
C PHE A 165 -12.17 4.76 -18.05
N GLY A 166 -12.50 3.90 -17.08
CA GLY A 166 -12.23 4.21 -15.68
C GLY A 166 -10.72 4.37 -15.47
N ILE A 167 -9.94 3.38 -15.90
CA ILE A 167 -8.48 3.40 -15.97
C ILE A 167 -8.04 2.93 -17.36
N LEU A 168 -7.20 3.72 -18.03
CA LEU A 168 -6.56 3.37 -19.29
C LEU A 168 -5.03 3.37 -19.12
N LEU A 169 -4.38 2.25 -19.40
CA LEU A 169 -2.93 2.09 -19.42
C LEU A 169 -2.45 1.74 -20.83
N SER A 170 -1.51 2.55 -21.34
CA SER A 170 -0.76 2.34 -22.58
C SER A 170 0.73 2.39 -22.24
N GLY A 171 1.53 1.41 -22.69
CA GLY A 171 2.97 1.35 -22.41
C GLY A 171 3.36 1.40 -20.93
N THR A 172 2.53 0.84 -20.04
CA THR A 172 2.75 0.90 -18.58
C THR A 172 3.06 -0.47 -17.99
N ASP A 173 4.25 -0.64 -17.41
CA ASP A 173 4.68 -1.92 -16.86
C ASP A 173 4.44 -2.03 -15.34
N ASN A 174 4.10 -3.23 -14.87
CA ASN A 174 3.98 -3.60 -13.46
C ASN A 174 2.97 -2.77 -12.64
N ALA A 175 1.92 -2.24 -13.28
CA ALA A 175 0.84 -1.56 -12.57
C ALA A 175 0.03 -2.55 -11.72
N THR A 176 -0.43 -2.10 -10.56
CA THR A 176 -1.28 -2.85 -9.63
C THR A 176 -2.58 -2.06 -9.45
N ILE A 177 -3.71 -2.63 -9.88
CA ILE A 177 -5.05 -2.04 -9.84
C ILE A 177 -5.90 -2.93 -8.93
N THR A 178 -6.14 -2.51 -7.69
CA THR A 178 -6.80 -3.36 -6.70
C THR A 178 -7.87 -2.68 -5.86
N ASP A 179 -8.92 -3.42 -5.49
CA ASP A 179 -9.91 -2.95 -4.51
C ASP A 179 -10.60 -1.62 -4.93
N ASN A 180 -10.71 -1.36 -6.23
CA ASN A 180 -11.42 -0.18 -6.77
C ASN A 180 -12.88 -0.53 -7.10
N THR A 181 -13.73 0.50 -7.06
CA THR A 181 -15.14 0.41 -7.47
C THR A 181 -15.35 1.26 -8.73
N PHE A 182 -15.94 0.67 -9.76
CA PHE A 182 -16.32 1.34 -10.99
C PHE A 182 -17.83 1.29 -11.15
N THR A 183 -18.48 2.42 -11.47
CA THR A 183 -19.92 2.43 -11.77
C THR A 183 -20.27 3.43 -12.85
N ASN A 184 -21.12 3.04 -13.81
CA ASN A 184 -21.62 3.90 -14.88
C ASN A 184 -20.48 4.45 -15.77
N ILE A 185 -19.69 3.56 -16.36
CA ILE A 185 -18.57 3.93 -17.23
C ILE A 185 -18.91 3.67 -18.69
N GLY A 186 -19.19 4.74 -19.42
CA GLY A 186 -19.42 4.71 -20.85
C GLY A 186 -20.56 3.78 -21.25
N VAL A 187 -21.65 3.72 -20.48
CA VAL A 187 -22.76 2.76 -20.67
C VAL A 187 -23.34 2.69 -22.09
N ASN A 188 -23.22 3.78 -22.86
CA ASN A 188 -23.67 3.86 -24.27
C ASN A 188 -22.50 3.91 -25.28
N SER A 189 -21.28 3.59 -24.85
CA SER A 189 -20.06 3.68 -25.66
C SER A 189 -19.61 2.32 -26.18
N GLU A 190 -19.28 2.29 -27.48
CA GLU A 190 -18.63 1.16 -28.18
C GLU A 190 -17.27 0.79 -27.58
N TRP A 191 -16.59 1.72 -26.92
CA TRP A 191 -15.28 1.47 -26.32
C TRP A 191 -15.27 1.72 -24.81
N GLY A 192 -16.43 2.03 -24.22
CA GLY A 192 -16.56 2.29 -22.79
C GLY A 192 -16.22 1.06 -21.94
N GLY A 193 -15.34 1.21 -20.95
CA GLY A 193 -15.07 0.12 -20.02
C GLY A 193 -14.37 0.54 -18.72
N ALA A 194 -14.37 -0.32 -17.72
CA ALA A 194 -13.78 0.04 -16.42
C ALA A 194 -12.25 0.13 -16.51
N ILE A 195 -11.59 -0.90 -17.04
CA ILE A 195 -10.14 -0.98 -17.07
C ILE A 195 -9.69 -1.42 -18.47
N ARG A 196 -8.72 -0.70 -19.03
CA ARG A 196 -7.95 -1.16 -20.19
C ARG A 196 -6.45 -1.11 -19.89
N ALA A 197 -5.78 -2.24 -20.09
CA ALA A 197 -4.34 -2.37 -19.98
C ALA A 197 -3.79 -2.97 -21.27
N GLY A 198 -3.28 -2.12 -22.17
CA GLY A 198 -2.83 -2.55 -23.49
C GLY A 198 -1.59 -1.84 -23.99
N TRP A 199 -1.23 -2.11 -25.25
CA TRP A 199 -0.12 -1.45 -25.95
C TRP A 199 1.21 -1.47 -25.18
N ASN A 200 1.74 -2.66 -24.95
CA ASN A 200 2.95 -2.93 -24.15
C ASN A 200 2.80 -2.64 -22.66
N SER A 201 1.60 -2.74 -22.09
CA SER A 201 1.41 -2.66 -20.63
C SER A 201 1.59 -4.03 -19.96
N ASN A 202 2.84 -4.41 -19.66
CA ASN A 202 3.15 -5.76 -19.18
C ASN A 202 3.09 -5.88 -17.66
N GLY A 203 2.84 -7.09 -17.14
CA GLY A 203 2.88 -7.37 -15.70
C GLY A 203 1.76 -6.72 -14.88
N THR A 204 0.72 -6.20 -15.55
CA THR A 204 -0.42 -5.55 -14.90
C THR A 204 -1.21 -6.53 -14.05
N LYS A 205 -1.49 -6.16 -12.80
CA LYS A 205 -2.29 -6.94 -11.85
C LYS A 205 -3.63 -6.24 -11.64
N ILE A 206 -4.73 -6.89 -12.01
CA ILE A 206 -6.10 -6.39 -11.89
C ILE A 206 -6.83 -7.30 -10.91
N LEU A 207 -6.88 -6.90 -9.64
CA LEU A 207 -7.24 -7.79 -8.53
C LEU A 207 -8.38 -7.21 -7.68
N ARG A 208 -9.41 -8.00 -7.36
CA ARG A 208 -10.45 -7.62 -6.37
C ARG A 208 -11.17 -6.30 -6.66
N ASN A 209 -11.39 -5.97 -7.94
CA ASN A 209 -12.18 -4.80 -8.30
C ASN A 209 -13.67 -5.16 -8.39
N THR A 210 -14.53 -4.19 -8.06
CA THR A 210 -15.98 -4.28 -8.25
C THR A 210 -16.36 -3.37 -9.41
N ILE A 211 -16.92 -3.93 -10.47
CA ILE A 211 -17.26 -3.22 -11.70
C ILE A 211 -18.77 -3.35 -11.95
N ALA A 212 -19.44 -2.21 -12.09
CA ALA A 212 -20.86 -2.13 -12.37
C ALA A 212 -21.16 -1.23 -13.57
N ASN A 213 -22.11 -1.62 -14.43
CA ASN A 213 -22.71 -0.77 -15.46
C ASN A 213 -21.67 -0.11 -16.39
N THR A 214 -21.12 -0.90 -17.31
CA THR A 214 -20.15 -0.39 -18.30
C THR A 214 -20.64 -0.58 -19.74
N GLY A 215 -20.05 0.16 -20.68
CA GLY A 215 -20.33 0.09 -22.12
C GLY A 215 -19.98 -1.27 -22.72
N ARG A 216 -19.03 -1.32 -23.65
CA ARG A 216 -18.62 -2.59 -24.27
C ARG A 216 -18.01 -3.60 -23.32
N GLY A 217 -17.28 -3.17 -22.29
CA GLY A 217 -16.64 -4.14 -21.42
C GLY A 217 -16.29 -3.76 -20.01
N GLY A 218 -15.99 -4.78 -19.19
CA GLY A 218 -15.43 -4.59 -17.85
C GLY A 218 -13.93 -4.34 -17.91
N ILE A 219 -13.18 -5.37 -18.30
CA ILE A 219 -11.71 -5.38 -18.32
C ILE A 219 -11.20 -5.76 -19.71
N PHE A 220 -10.36 -4.91 -20.29
CA PHE A 220 -9.65 -5.16 -21.55
C PHE A 220 -8.15 -5.26 -21.31
N ALA A 221 -7.56 -6.40 -21.64
CA ALA A 221 -6.12 -6.62 -21.65
C ALA A 221 -5.69 -6.99 -23.07
N ASN A 222 -5.22 -6.03 -23.87
CA ASN A 222 -5.08 -6.27 -25.30
C ASN A 222 -3.92 -5.54 -25.98
N ASP A 223 -3.62 -5.93 -27.23
CA ASP A 223 -2.64 -5.27 -28.09
C ASP A 223 -1.21 -5.28 -27.51
N THR A 224 -0.69 -6.47 -27.19
CA THR A 224 0.62 -6.72 -26.56
C THR A 224 0.63 -6.37 -25.08
N CYS A 225 0.40 -7.35 -24.21
CA CYS A 225 0.31 -7.16 -22.75
C CYS A 225 0.69 -8.44 -21.99
N ASN A 226 1.98 -8.74 -21.89
CA ASN A 226 2.42 -10.03 -21.34
C ASN A 226 2.32 -10.03 -19.80
N ASN A 227 2.12 -11.23 -19.22
CA ASN A 227 2.10 -11.47 -17.77
C ASN A 227 0.97 -10.72 -17.03
N VAL A 228 -0.18 -10.51 -17.68
CA VAL A 228 -1.35 -9.89 -17.04
C VAL A 228 -2.04 -10.88 -16.10
N LYS A 229 -2.45 -10.39 -14.94
CA LYS A 229 -3.16 -11.19 -13.92
C LYS A 229 -4.51 -10.55 -13.63
N VAL A 230 -5.60 -11.19 -14.05
CA VAL A 230 -6.98 -10.76 -13.76
C VAL A 230 -7.58 -11.73 -12.76
N LYS A 231 -7.68 -11.33 -11.49
CA LYS A 231 -8.15 -12.24 -10.43
C LYS A 231 -9.13 -11.65 -9.43
N ASN A 232 -10.08 -12.47 -8.98
CA ASN A 232 -10.99 -12.12 -7.88
C ASN A 232 -11.83 -10.86 -8.14
N ASN A 233 -12.09 -10.49 -9.40
CA ASN A 233 -12.94 -9.34 -9.71
C ASN A 233 -14.41 -9.77 -9.75
N THR A 234 -15.29 -8.83 -9.41
CA THR A 234 -16.76 -8.97 -9.54
C THR A 234 -17.23 -7.98 -10.59
N ILE A 235 -17.91 -8.47 -11.64
CA ILE A 235 -18.36 -7.67 -12.78
C ILE A 235 -19.86 -7.91 -13.02
N THR A 236 -20.65 -6.84 -12.95
CA THR A 236 -22.11 -6.88 -13.13
C THR A 236 -22.59 -5.73 -14.02
N GLY A 237 -23.58 -5.95 -14.88
CA GLY A 237 -24.01 -4.94 -15.85
C GLY A 237 -22.89 -4.48 -16.80
N SER A 238 -21.96 -5.36 -17.17
CA SER A 238 -20.96 -5.05 -18.19
C SER A 238 -21.46 -5.40 -19.59
N GLY A 239 -20.90 -4.77 -20.62
CA GLY A 239 -21.28 -5.10 -21.99
C GLY A 239 -22.68 -4.60 -22.38
N LEU A 240 -23.15 -3.50 -21.78
CA LEU A 240 -24.44 -2.88 -22.08
C LEU A 240 -24.51 -2.29 -23.50
N HIS A 241 -23.34 -2.11 -24.13
CA HIS A 241 -23.25 -1.63 -25.50
C HIS A 241 -22.33 -2.53 -26.33
N GLU A 242 -22.94 -3.35 -27.18
CA GLU A 242 -22.28 -4.29 -28.10
C GLU A 242 -21.50 -5.44 -27.41
N HIS A 243 -21.62 -6.63 -27.97
CA HIS A 243 -20.89 -7.87 -27.63
C HIS A 243 -21.03 -8.44 -26.21
N GLY A 244 -21.33 -7.68 -25.16
CA GLY A 244 -21.53 -8.26 -23.82
C GLY A 244 -20.24 -8.73 -23.13
N LEU A 245 -19.10 -8.04 -23.30
CA LEU A 245 -17.80 -8.52 -22.78
C LEU A 245 -17.61 -8.18 -21.29
N SER A 246 -17.30 -9.16 -20.45
CA SER A 246 -16.88 -8.89 -19.08
C SER A 246 -15.35 -8.74 -18.98
N ILE A 247 -14.62 -9.72 -19.53
CA ILE A 247 -13.16 -9.74 -19.54
C ILE A 247 -12.70 -10.15 -20.94
N GLU A 248 -11.82 -9.37 -21.54
CA GLU A 248 -11.18 -9.71 -22.81
C GLU A 248 -9.66 -9.66 -22.67
N LEU A 249 -9.00 -10.75 -23.04
CA LEU A 249 -7.57 -10.83 -23.25
C LEU A 249 -7.29 -11.10 -24.73
N HIS A 250 -6.69 -10.15 -25.44
CA HIS A 250 -6.70 -10.18 -26.90
C HIS A 250 -5.38 -9.71 -27.53
N THR A 251 -4.78 -10.57 -28.37
CA THR A 251 -3.55 -10.31 -29.15
C THR A 251 -2.28 -10.10 -28.32
N ASN A 252 -1.37 -11.07 -28.38
CA ASN A 252 0.00 -10.99 -27.83
C ASN A 252 0.06 -10.70 -26.31
N CYS A 253 -0.92 -11.16 -25.55
CA CYS A 253 -0.95 -10.99 -24.09
C CYS A 253 -0.49 -12.27 -23.39
N ASN A 254 0.73 -12.71 -23.70
CA ASN A 254 1.22 -14.05 -23.36
C ASN A 254 1.50 -14.23 -21.87
N TYR A 255 1.52 -15.47 -21.39
CA TYR A 255 1.84 -15.83 -20.00
C TYR A 255 0.89 -15.21 -18.97
N SER A 256 -0.38 -15.06 -19.35
CA SER A 256 -1.39 -14.36 -18.56
C SER A 256 -2.41 -15.30 -17.95
N VAL A 257 -3.08 -14.84 -16.90
CA VAL A 257 -4.04 -15.64 -16.13
C VAL A 257 -5.32 -14.87 -15.84
N ILE A 258 -6.46 -15.54 -16.02
CA ILE A 258 -7.80 -15.07 -15.67
C ILE A 258 -8.36 -16.09 -14.66
N GLU A 259 -8.39 -15.75 -13.37
CA GLU A 259 -8.76 -16.73 -12.35
C GLU A 259 -9.68 -16.18 -11.26
N ASP A 260 -10.56 -17.03 -10.75
CA ASP A 260 -11.36 -16.74 -9.56
C ASP A 260 -12.25 -15.48 -9.69
N ASN A 261 -12.66 -15.12 -10.91
CA ASN A 261 -13.55 -13.97 -11.16
C ASN A 261 -15.02 -14.40 -11.16
N ASP A 262 -15.89 -13.47 -10.78
CA ASP A 262 -17.34 -13.61 -10.82
C ASP A 262 -17.90 -12.56 -11.79
N VAL A 263 -18.42 -13.01 -12.93
CA VAL A 263 -18.77 -12.12 -14.04
C VAL A 263 -20.15 -12.45 -14.61
N ASP A 264 -20.80 -11.43 -15.13
CA ASP A 264 -22.15 -11.53 -15.66
C ASP A 264 -22.23 -12.15 -17.06
N HIS A 265 -21.20 -11.95 -17.88
CA HIS A 265 -21.21 -12.27 -19.30
C HIS A 265 -19.88 -12.89 -19.76
N TRP A 266 -19.32 -12.40 -20.86
CA TRP A 266 -18.35 -13.12 -21.66
C TRP A 266 -16.90 -12.93 -21.16
N ILE A 267 -16.19 -14.03 -20.91
CA ILE A 267 -14.73 -14.07 -20.80
C ILE A 267 -14.13 -14.53 -22.13
N SER A 268 -13.41 -13.65 -22.81
CA SER A 268 -12.68 -13.95 -24.05
C SER A 268 -11.17 -13.93 -23.82
N ALA A 269 -10.45 -14.95 -24.30
CA ALA A 269 -9.00 -15.04 -24.29
C ALA A 269 -8.51 -15.58 -25.63
N VAL A 270 -8.01 -14.70 -26.50
CA VAL A 270 -7.73 -15.06 -27.90
C VAL A 270 -6.39 -14.51 -28.40
N ARG A 271 -5.83 -15.16 -29.43
CA ARG A 271 -4.62 -14.72 -30.15
C ARG A 271 -3.42 -14.46 -29.24
N SER A 272 -3.29 -15.28 -28.20
CA SER A 272 -2.22 -15.19 -27.21
C SER A 272 -1.67 -16.59 -26.92
N ASN A 273 -0.56 -16.66 -26.19
CA ASN A 273 0.14 -17.91 -25.88
C ASN A 273 0.32 -18.08 -24.36
N ASN A 274 0.32 -19.33 -23.90
CA ASN A 274 0.43 -19.71 -22.49
C ASN A 274 -0.59 -18.98 -21.61
N ILE A 275 -1.88 -19.25 -21.81
CA ILE A 275 -2.98 -18.61 -21.09
C ILE A 275 -3.70 -19.60 -20.17
N ALA A 276 -4.01 -19.15 -18.96
CA ALA A 276 -4.88 -19.89 -18.06
C ALA A 276 -6.19 -19.16 -17.80
N VAL A 277 -7.31 -19.88 -17.88
CA VAL A 277 -8.65 -19.42 -17.50
C VAL A 277 -9.21 -20.41 -16.49
N ARG A 278 -9.13 -20.11 -15.19
CA ARG A 278 -9.46 -21.08 -14.13
C ARG A 278 -10.44 -20.57 -13.08
N ARG A 279 -11.35 -21.42 -12.61
CA ARG A 279 -12.21 -21.15 -11.43
C ARG A 279 -13.03 -19.87 -11.53
N ASN A 280 -13.40 -19.46 -12.74
CA ASN A 280 -14.28 -18.31 -12.93
C ASN A 280 -15.75 -18.76 -12.89
N THR A 281 -16.62 -17.88 -12.41
CA THR A 281 -18.07 -18.01 -12.52
C THR A 281 -18.58 -17.01 -13.54
N VAL A 282 -19.30 -17.51 -14.53
CA VAL A 282 -19.97 -16.73 -15.57
C VAL A 282 -21.47 -16.96 -15.43
N HIS A 283 -22.24 -15.93 -15.07
CA HIS A 283 -23.67 -16.06 -14.85
C HIS A 283 -24.42 -14.74 -15.02
N THR A 284 -25.50 -14.72 -15.79
CA THR A 284 -26.32 -13.49 -15.90
C THR A 284 -27.21 -13.29 -14.68
N THR A 285 -27.43 -12.02 -14.29
CA THR A 285 -28.29 -11.66 -13.15
C THR A 285 -29.56 -10.89 -13.55
N ASP A 286 -29.60 -10.33 -14.75
CA ASP A 286 -30.70 -9.50 -15.24
C ASP A 286 -31.65 -10.23 -16.21
N GLY A 287 -31.36 -11.50 -16.49
CA GLY A 287 -32.15 -12.34 -17.40
C GLY A 287 -31.88 -12.11 -18.88
N THR A 288 -30.88 -11.30 -19.24
CA THR A 288 -30.45 -11.12 -20.62
C THR A 288 -29.74 -12.38 -21.16
N VAL A 289 -29.71 -12.52 -22.48
CA VAL A 289 -28.96 -13.59 -23.16
C VAL A 289 -27.91 -12.96 -24.05
N GLN A 290 -26.64 -13.15 -23.70
CA GLN A 290 -25.49 -12.68 -24.47
C GLN A 290 -24.89 -13.78 -25.35
N GLY A 291 -23.86 -13.44 -26.12
CA GLY A 291 -23.14 -14.35 -27.01
C GLY A 291 -22.56 -15.56 -26.26
N MET A 292 -21.34 -15.43 -25.75
CA MET A 292 -20.56 -16.56 -25.22
C MET A 292 -20.39 -16.47 -23.70
N GLY A 293 -20.20 -17.62 -23.04
CA GLY A 293 -19.70 -17.67 -21.66
C GLY A 293 -18.18 -17.57 -21.64
N LEU A 294 -17.52 -18.62 -22.11
CA LEU A 294 -16.07 -18.68 -22.28
C LEU A 294 -15.73 -18.79 -23.75
N GLU A 295 -14.86 -17.92 -24.23
CA GLU A 295 -14.22 -18.04 -25.54
C GLU A 295 -12.72 -18.08 -25.36
N VAL A 296 -12.09 -19.21 -25.67
CA VAL A 296 -10.64 -19.35 -25.51
C VAL A 296 -10.07 -19.86 -26.83
N MET A 297 -9.15 -19.10 -27.43
CA MET A 297 -8.50 -19.42 -28.71
C MET A 297 -7.02 -19.02 -28.64
N VAL A 298 -6.23 -19.84 -27.97
CA VAL A 298 -4.81 -19.58 -27.67
C VAL A 298 -3.92 -20.72 -28.17
N THR A 299 -2.61 -20.48 -28.25
CA THR A 299 -1.66 -21.50 -28.72
C THR A 299 -1.39 -22.59 -27.68
N HIS A 300 -1.28 -22.23 -26.40
CA HIS A 300 -1.18 -23.15 -25.26
C HIS A 300 -2.13 -22.68 -24.18
N GLY A 301 -3.25 -23.36 -24.01
CA GLY A 301 -4.32 -22.92 -23.14
C GLY A 301 -4.77 -23.97 -22.13
N VAL A 302 -5.01 -23.51 -20.92
CA VAL A 302 -5.60 -24.31 -19.84
C VAL A 302 -6.87 -23.60 -19.37
N THR A 303 -8.01 -24.26 -19.58
CA THR A 303 -9.32 -23.75 -19.19
C THR A 303 -9.95 -24.74 -18.22
N THR A 304 -9.88 -24.46 -16.92
CA THR A 304 -10.24 -25.45 -15.88
C THR A 304 -11.12 -24.95 -14.75
N ASP A 305 -11.97 -25.83 -14.22
CA ASP A 305 -12.79 -25.56 -13.03
C ASP A 305 -13.73 -24.34 -13.14
N ASN A 306 -14.09 -23.90 -14.35
CA ASN A 306 -15.00 -22.77 -14.52
C ASN A 306 -16.46 -23.22 -14.42
N LEU A 307 -17.33 -22.33 -13.92
CA LEU A 307 -18.78 -22.46 -13.96
C LEU A 307 -19.35 -21.48 -14.99
N VAL A 308 -20.11 -21.98 -15.96
CA VAL A 308 -20.94 -21.16 -16.85
C VAL A 308 -22.39 -21.56 -16.63
N ASP A 309 -23.20 -20.64 -16.13
CA ASP A 309 -24.57 -20.91 -15.68
C ASP A 309 -25.58 -19.91 -16.26
N GLY A 310 -26.11 -20.25 -17.43
CA GLY A 310 -27.21 -19.55 -18.07
C GLY A 310 -26.94 -18.11 -18.52
N GLY A 311 -27.78 -17.63 -19.45
CA GLY A 311 -27.66 -16.28 -20.02
C GLY A 311 -26.67 -16.13 -21.17
N GLN A 312 -26.20 -17.24 -21.74
CA GLN A 312 -25.38 -17.23 -22.94
C GLN A 312 -25.97 -18.12 -24.03
N GLN A 313 -25.78 -17.71 -25.28
CA GLN A 313 -26.07 -18.53 -26.46
C GLN A 313 -25.21 -19.79 -26.46
N VAL A 314 -23.92 -19.66 -26.16
CA VAL A 314 -22.97 -20.77 -26.09
C VAL A 314 -22.20 -20.68 -24.77
N GLY A 315 -22.03 -21.83 -24.10
CA GLY A 315 -21.33 -21.90 -22.82
C GLY A 315 -19.83 -21.75 -23.00
N MET A 316 -19.24 -22.58 -23.87
CA MET A 316 -17.83 -22.56 -24.23
C MET A 316 -17.65 -22.56 -25.75
N GLN A 317 -16.73 -21.75 -26.26
CA GLN A 317 -16.43 -21.64 -27.68
C GLN A 317 -14.92 -21.72 -27.95
N GLN A 318 -14.59 -22.47 -29.01
CA GLN A 318 -13.28 -22.51 -29.65
C GLN A 318 -13.51 -22.48 -31.18
N SER A 319 -12.85 -21.54 -31.86
CA SER A 319 -12.84 -21.44 -33.33
C SER A 319 -11.55 -22.05 -33.88
N PRO A 320 -11.48 -22.36 -35.20
CA PRO A 320 -10.41 -23.15 -35.78
C PRO A 320 -9.02 -22.64 -35.42
N GLY A 321 -8.16 -23.54 -34.97
CA GLY A 321 -6.76 -23.26 -34.75
C GLY A 321 -5.91 -24.50 -34.53
N THR A 322 -4.59 -24.30 -34.54
CA THR A 322 -3.59 -25.34 -34.26
C THR A 322 -3.05 -25.25 -32.83
N GLY A 323 -3.80 -24.61 -31.93
CA GLY A 323 -3.40 -24.44 -30.52
C GLY A 323 -3.67 -25.69 -29.70
N TYR A 324 -2.77 -26.01 -28.77
CA TYR A 324 -2.93 -27.09 -27.82
C TYR A 324 -3.72 -26.61 -26.61
N GLN A 325 -4.88 -27.22 -26.39
CA GLN A 325 -5.85 -26.75 -25.41
C GLN A 325 -6.28 -27.89 -24.48
N TYR A 326 -6.21 -27.60 -23.18
CA TYR A 326 -6.74 -28.46 -22.14
C TYR A 326 -7.99 -27.83 -21.51
N TRP A 327 -9.12 -28.50 -21.69
CA TRP A 327 -10.43 -28.14 -21.13
C TRP A 327 -10.79 -29.14 -20.04
N GLY A 328 -10.66 -28.78 -18.77
CA GLY A 328 -10.79 -29.71 -17.65
C GLY A 328 -11.78 -29.27 -16.58
N TYR A 329 -12.63 -30.16 -16.06
CA TYR A 329 -13.45 -29.85 -14.87
C TYR A 329 -14.40 -28.64 -14.97
N ASN A 330 -14.69 -28.17 -16.18
CA ASN A 330 -15.65 -27.06 -16.34
C ASN A 330 -17.08 -27.59 -16.17
N THR A 331 -17.93 -26.80 -15.52
CA THR A 331 -19.37 -27.04 -15.44
C THR A 331 -20.09 -26.01 -16.29
N VAL A 332 -20.79 -26.49 -17.30
CA VAL A 332 -21.59 -25.68 -18.21
C VAL A 332 -23.03 -26.12 -18.10
N GLN A 333 -23.91 -25.21 -17.69
CA GLN A 333 -25.30 -25.53 -17.45
C GLN A 333 -26.26 -24.43 -17.89
N ASN A 334 -27.51 -24.83 -18.16
CA ASN A 334 -28.62 -23.93 -18.49
C ASN A 334 -28.36 -23.03 -19.72
N ILE A 335 -27.50 -23.47 -20.64
CA ILE A 335 -27.10 -22.71 -21.83
C ILE A 335 -28.16 -22.79 -22.92
N VAL A 336 -28.40 -21.65 -23.58
CA VAL A 336 -29.50 -21.50 -24.56
C VAL A 336 -29.33 -22.40 -25.77
N MET A 337 -28.19 -22.38 -26.47
CA MET A 337 -27.97 -23.21 -27.66
C MET A 337 -27.02 -24.38 -27.40
N TRP A 338 -25.72 -24.12 -27.32
CA TRP A 338 -24.71 -25.17 -27.21
C TRP A 338 -23.88 -24.99 -25.95
N GLY A 339 -23.84 -26.00 -25.08
CA GLY A 339 -22.90 -26.01 -23.96
C GLY A 339 -21.44 -25.84 -24.41
N MET A 340 -21.03 -26.51 -25.47
CA MET A 340 -19.74 -26.32 -26.16
C MET A 340 -19.95 -26.21 -27.66
N GLN A 341 -19.30 -25.23 -28.30
CA GLN A 341 -19.21 -25.11 -29.74
C GLN A 341 -17.74 -25.12 -30.20
N LEU A 342 -17.40 -26.14 -30.97
CA LEU A 342 -16.20 -26.15 -31.82
C LEU A 342 -16.62 -25.64 -33.20
N GLN A 343 -16.26 -24.41 -33.53
CA GLN A 343 -16.62 -23.77 -34.78
C GLN A 343 -15.59 -24.11 -35.86
N GLY A 344 -16.00 -24.26 -37.12
CA GLY A 344 -15.04 -24.44 -38.21
C GLY A 344 -15.60 -24.67 -39.61
N ALA A 345 -16.90 -24.49 -39.83
CA ALA A 345 -17.41 -24.53 -41.20
C ALA A 345 -17.01 -23.25 -41.94
N ASP A 346 -16.70 -23.40 -43.23
CA ASP A 346 -16.48 -22.31 -44.18
C ASP A 346 -15.28 -21.37 -43.88
N THR A 347 -14.44 -21.68 -42.89
CA THR A 347 -13.20 -20.91 -42.61
C THR A 347 -12.00 -21.36 -43.46
N GLY A 348 -12.03 -22.59 -43.97
CA GLY A 348 -10.87 -23.24 -44.64
C GLY A 348 -9.76 -23.68 -43.68
N GLU A 349 -9.90 -23.39 -42.38
CA GLU A 349 -8.96 -23.76 -41.33
C GLU A 349 -9.36 -25.08 -40.66
N THR A 350 -8.44 -25.69 -39.92
CA THR A 350 -8.71 -26.94 -39.20
C THR A 350 -8.67 -26.71 -37.70
N GLU A 351 -9.71 -27.15 -37.00
CA GLU A 351 -9.76 -27.15 -35.54
C GLU A 351 -9.11 -28.43 -35.01
N GLN A 352 -8.04 -28.31 -34.22
CA GLN A 352 -7.25 -29.46 -33.75
C GLN A 352 -6.66 -29.32 -32.35
N TYR A 353 -6.24 -30.45 -31.78
CA TYR A 353 -5.45 -30.56 -30.54
C TYR A 353 -6.17 -30.12 -29.27
N GLN A 354 -7.45 -30.49 -29.17
CA GLN A 354 -8.30 -30.20 -28.02
C GLN A 354 -8.45 -31.45 -27.13
N TYR A 355 -8.22 -31.27 -25.83
CA TYR A 355 -8.40 -32.32 -24.82
C TYR A 355 -9.46 -31.93 -23.79
N PHE A 356 -10.64 -32.53 -23.87
CA PHE A 356 -11.76 -32.32 -22.96
C PHE A 356 -11.79 -33.42 -21.90
N TYR A 357 -11.58 -33.06 -20.64
CA TYR A 357 -11.48 -33.98 -19.52
C TYR A 357 -12.42 -33.63 -18.37
N LYS A 358 -13.27 -34.58 -17.95
CA LYS A 358 -14.14 -34.40 -16.76
C LYS A 358 -14.98 -33.11 -16.77
N ASN A 359 -15.35 -32.59 -17.93
CA ASN A 359 -16.29 -31.47 -18.02
C ASN A 359 -17.72 -31.98 -17.83
N THR A 360 -18.61 -31.11 -17.37
CA THR A 360 -20.04 -31.36 -17.21
C THR A 360 -20.84 -30.41 -18.10
N PHE A 361 -21.65 -30.96 -18.99
CA PHE A 361 -22.59 -30.23 -19.84
C PHE A 361 -24.01 -30.66 -19.52
N LYS A 362 -24.84 -29.77 -18.94
CA LYS A 362 -26.16 -30.17 -18.45
C LYS A 362 -27.28 -29.16 -18.58
N ASN A 363 -28.51 -29.67 -18.62
CA ASN A 363 -29.74 -28.88 -18.47
C ASN A 363 -29.94 -27.76 -19.51
N GLY A 364 -29.42 -27.88 -20.73
CA GLY A 364 -29.74 -26.93 -21.81
C GLY A 364 -31.25 -26.96 -22.14
N PRO A 365 -32.00 -25.84 -22.05
CA PRO A 365 -33.45 -25.84 -22.26
C PRO A 365 -33.86 -25.86 -23.74
N ILE A 366 -35.08 -26.34 -24.02
CA ILE A 366 -35.76 -26.17 -25.31
C ILE A 366 -36.84 -25.08 -25.24
N GLY A 367 -37.24 -24.57 -26.40
CA GLY A 367 -38.21 -23.50 -26.58
C GLY A 367 -37.71 -22.12 -26.14
N ASN A 368 -36.41 -21.88 -26.02
CA ASN A 368 -35.94 -20.58 -25.54
C ASN A 368 -36.18 -19.49 -26.62
N PRO A 369 -36.99 -18.45 -26.34
CA PRO A 369 -37.35 -17.46 -27.35
C PRO A 369 -36.17 -16.56 -27.77
N ALA A 370 -35.11 -16.51 -26.96
CA ALA A 370 -33.90 -15.73 -27.25
C ALA A 370 -32.85 -16.53 -28.03
N ALA A 371 -33.09 -17.78 -28.41
CA ALA A 371 -32.14 -18.58 -29.16
C ALA A 371 -31.82 -17.93 -30.52
N ALA A 372 -30.53 -17.67 -30.79
CA ALA A 372 -30.11 -17.03 -32.04
C ALA A 372 -30.40 -17.90 -33.27
N TYR A 373 -30.39 -19.22 -33.10
CA TYR A 373 -30.81 -20.19 -34.11
C TYR A 373 -31.99 -21.02 -33.57
N PRO A 374 -33.24 -20.59 -33.81
CA PRO A 374 -34.42 -21.34 -33.37
C PRO A 374 -34.37 -22.80 -33.84
N GLY A 375 -34.58 -23.74 -32.91
CA GLY A 375 -34.51 -25.17 -33.19
C GLY A 375 -33.15 -25.82 -32.91
N TYR A 376 -32.14 -25.04 -32.52
CA TYR A 376 -30.83 -25.52 -32.06
C TYR A 376 -30.61 -25.33 -30.56
N ASP A 377 -31.64 -24.88 -29.87
CA ASP A 377 -31.66 -24.66 -28.44
C ASP A 377 -31.63 -25.95 -27.62
N GLY A 378 -30.81 -25.99 -26.57
CA GLY A 378 -30.68 -27.13 -25.66
C GLY A 378 -29.80 -28.27 -26.16
N ASN A 379 -28.88 -28.03 -27.10
CA ASN A 379 -27.84 -28.98 -27.48
C ASN A 379 -26.65 -28.89 -26.50
N ALA A 380 -25.95 -30.00 -26.24
CA ALA A 380 -24.82 -29.98 -25.32
C ALA A 380 -23.50 -29.64 -26.01
N ILE A 381 -23.03 -30.48 -26.93
CA ILE A 381 -21.74 -30.28 -27.63
C ILE A 381 -21.99 -30.26 -29.13
N ARG A 382 -21.41 -29.27 -29.82
CA ARG A 382 -21.38 -29.21 -31.28
C ARG A 382 -19.95 -29.29 -31.80
N ILE A 383 -19.72 -30.27 -32.66
CA ILE A 383 -18.48 -30.44 -33.43
C ILE A 383 -18.79 -30.03 -34.88
N HIS A 384 -18.26 -28.89 -35.29
CA HIS A 384 -18.58 -28.27 -36.57
C HIS A 384 -17.37 -28.08 -37.48
N GLY A 385 -17.56 -28.27 -38.79
CA GLY A 385 -16.54 -28.02 -39.80
C GLY A 385 -15.37 -29.01 -39.80
N ASN A 386 -14.19 -28.54 -40.23
CA ASN A 386 -12.99 -29.36 -40.34
C ASN A 386 -12.33 -29.55 -38.95
N SER A 387 -12.86 -30.48 -38.16
CA SER A 387 -12.45 -30.77 -36.77
C SER A 387 -11.72 -32.10 -36.66
N ARG A 388 -10.49 -32.11 -36.12
CA ARG A 388 -9.63 -33.30 -36.05
C ARG A 388 -8.82 -33.39 -34.76
N ASN A 389 -8.29 -34.56 -34.41
CA ASN A 389 -7.40 -34.72 -33.25
C ASN A 389 -8.01 -34.20 -31.94
N LEU A 390 -9.27 -34.57 -31.69
CA LEU A 390 -10.00 -34.17 -30.49
C LEU A 390 -10.19 -35.37 -29.56
N THR A 391 -10.01 -35.17 -28.27
CA THR A 391 -10.24 -36.19 -27.24
C THR A 391 -11.27 -35.71 -26.24
N PHE A 392 -12.35 -36.47 -26.07
CA PHE A 392 -13.34 -36.34 -25.00
C PHE A 392 -13.18 -37.53 -24.06
N ASP A 393 -12.55 -37.29 -22.90
CA ASP A 393 -12.28 -38.29 -21.88
C ASP A 393 -13.05 -37.98 -20.57
N SER A 394 -13.84 -38.93 -20.11
CA SER A 394 -14.48 -38.88 -18.78
C SER A 394 -15.44 -37.71 -18.56
N ASN A 395 -16.04 -37.14 -19.62
CA ASN A 395 -16.99 -36.03 -19.52
C ASN A 395 -18.40 -36.52 -19.18
N GLN A 396 -19.20 -35.64 -18.59
CA GLN A 396 -20.62 -35.87 -18.28
C GLN A 396 -21.49 -34.98 -19.16
N ILE A 397 -22.39 -35.59 -19.94
CA ILE A 397 -23.32 -34.89 -20.84
C ILE A 397 -24.74 -35.33 -20.49
N THR A 398 -25.44 -34.50 -19.72
CA THR A 398 -26.64 -34.95 -19.01
C THR A 398 -27.85 -34.00 -19.14
N ASN A 399 -29.04 -34.56 -19.35
CA ASN A 399 -30.31 -33.83 -19.26
C ASN A 399 -30.43 -32.57 -20.14
N ASN A 400 -29.73 -32.53 -21.29
CA ASN A 400 -29.91 -31.45 -22.24
C ASN A 400 -31.17 -31.71 -23.07
N GLY A 401 -31.93 -30.65 -23.37
CA GLY A 401 -33.25 -30.77 -23.99
C GLY A 401 -33.24 -31.31 -25.43
N ARG A 402 -32.11 -31.21 -26.13
CA ARG A 402 -31.89 -31.79 -27.47
C ARG A 402 -30.71 -32.77 -27.48
N LYS A 403 -29.81 -32.66 -28.47
CA LYS A 403 -28.75 -33.62 -28.73
C LYS A 403 -27.67 -33.48 -27.66
N ALA A 404 -27.11 -34.61 -27.25
CA ALA A 404 -25.91 -34.60 -26.44
C ALA A 404 -24.70 -34.18 -27.28
N ILE A 405 -24.44 -34.87 -28.39
CA ILE A 405 -23.31 -34.58 -29.28
C ILE A 405 -23.82 -34.41 -30.71
N GLU A 406 -23.77 -33.18 -31.21
CA GLU A 406 -24.03 -32.83 -32.59
C GLU A 406 -22.73 -32.89 -33.41
N ILE A 407 -22.76 -33.65 -34.50
CA ILE A 407 -21.65 -33.73 -35.46
C ILE A 407 -22.19 -33.32 -36.82
N THR A 408 -21.67 -32.23 -37.38
CA THR A 408 -22.01 -31.86 -38.75
C THR A 408 -21.15 -32.65 -39.72
N THR A 409 -21.75 -33.27 -40.74
CA THR A 409 -21.10 -34.23 -41.67
C THR A 409 -20.13 -33.58 -42.68
N ALA A 410 -19.32 -32.61 -42.25
CA ALA A 410 -18.28 -32.01 -43.08
C ALA A 410 -17.20 -33.05 -43.41
N SER A 411 -16.64 -33.00 -44.62
CA SER A 411 -15.66 -33.99 -45.11
C SER A 411 -14.36 -34.04 -44.30
N GLY A 412 -14.05 -32.97 -43.56
CA GLY A 412 -12.84 -32.84 -42.75
C GLY A 412 -12.94 -33.35 -41.31
N THR A 413 -14.13 -33.69 -40.82
CA THR A 413 -14.30 -34.20 -39.45
C THR A 413 -13.79 -35.64 -39.35
N ASP A 414 -12.74 -35.88 -38.56
CA ASP A 414 -12.05 -37.18 -38.47
C ASP A 414 -11.16 -37.25 -37.21
N ARG A 415 -10.62 -38.42 -36.85
CA ARG A 415 -9.66 -38.56 -35.72
C ARG A 415 -10.20 -38.07 -34.38
N LEU A 416 -11.43 -38.49 -34.04
CA LEU A 416 -12.07 -38.17 -32.76
C LEU A 416 -11.98 -39.35 -31.79
N SER A 417 -11.79 -39.05 -30.50
CA SER A 417 -11.80 -40.05 -29.43
C SER A 417 -12.84 -39.69 -28.37
N PHE A 418 -13.76 -40.59 -28.10
CA PHE A 418 -14.76 -40.51 -27.02
C PHE A 418 -14.54 -41.70 -26.10
N VAL A 419 -13.98 -41.45 -24.92
CA VAL A 419 -13.56 -42.48 -23.97
C VAL A 419 -14.13 -42.19 -22.58
N ASN A 420 -14.67 -43.21 -21.91
CA ASN A 420 -15.16 -43.13 -20.51
C ASN A 420 -16.24 -42.06 -20.24
N ASN A 421 -16.95 -41.55 -21.26
CA ASN A 421 -17.93 -40.49 -21.06
C ASN A 421 -19.25 -41.04 -20.51
N VAL A 422 -19.99 -40.21 -19.78
CA VAL A 422 -21.35 -40.49 -19.31
C VAL A 422 -22.32 -39.61 -20.09
N ILE A 423 -23.18 -40.21 -20.92
CA ILE A 423 -24.12 -39.53 -21.80
C ILE A 423 -25.54 -39.99 -21.47
N THR A 424 -26.27 -39.19 -20.68
CA THR A 424 -27.55 -39.65 -20.12
C THR A 424 -28.66 -38.63 -20.06
N GLY A 425 -29.91 -39.07 -20.29
CA GLY A 425 -31.10 -38.24 -20.03
C GLY A 425 -31.35 -37.10 -21.02
N ASN A 426 -30.62 -37.02 -22.13
CA ASN A 426 -30.79 -35.94 -23.12
C ASN A 426 -32.05 -36.17 -23.97
N GLY A 427 -32.80 -35.10 -24.29
CA GLY A 427 -34.08 -35.20 -25.00
C GLY A 427 -33.97 -35.68 -26.45
N GLY A 428 -32.80 -35.52 -27.07
CA GLY A 428 -32.46 -36.02 -28.39
C GLY A 428 -31.49 -37.20 -28.38
N PRO A 429 -30.91 -37.57 -29.54
CA PRO A 429 -29.87 -38.58 -29.63
C PRO A 429 -28.66 -38.30 -28.73
N SER A 430 -28.04 -39.37 -28.21
CA SER A 430 -26.74 -39.33 -27.53
C SER A 430 -25.61 -38.83 -28.44
N ILE A 431 -25.68 -39.11 -29.75
CA ILE A 431 -24.74 -38.60 -30.76
C ILE A 431 -25.34 -38.73 -32.16
N ASP A 432 -24.98 -37.81 -33.06
CA ASP A 432 -25.25 -37.91 -34.50
C ASP A 432 -24.40 -39.01 -35.19
N GLN A 433 -24.74 -39.36 -36.44
CA GLN A 433 -23.96 -40.31 -37.23
C GLN A 433 -22.56 -39.76 -37.54
N TYR A 434 -21.54 -40.58 -37.31
CA TYR A 434 -20.16 -40.21 -37.64
C TYR A 434 -19.94 -40.24 -39.17
N PRO A 435 -19.21 -39.26 -39.75
CA PRO A 435 -19.05 -39.18 -41.21
C PRO A 435 -18.54 -40.48 -41.82
N SER A 436 -19.15 -40.94 -42.91
CA SER A 436 -18.72 -42.18 -43.59
C SER A 436 -17.37 -42.04 -44.28
N SER A 437 -16.96 -40.82 -44.61
CA SER A 437 -15.64 -40.50 -45.19
C SER A 437 -14.50 -40.48 -44.17
N ALA A 438 -14.79 -40.39 -42.87
CA ALA A 438 -13.79 -40.38 -41.82
C ALA A 438 -13.11 -41.75 -41.67
N ALA A 439 -11.82 -41.80 -41.39
CA ALA A 439 -11.11 -43.06 -41.21
C ALA A 439 -11.10 -43.49 -39.73
N ASP A 440 -10.80 -42.53 -38.85
CA ASP A 440 -10.40 -42.79 -37.48
C ASP A 440 -11.49 -42.38 -36.50
N LEU A 441 -11.82 -43.29 -35.58
CA LEU A 441 -12.75 -43.06 -34.48
C LEU A 441 -12.43 -44.02 -33.33
N GLU A 442 -12.27 -43.47 -32.14
CA GLU A 442 -12.23 -44.22 -30.89
C GLU A 442 -13.54 -43.96 -30.14
N TRP A 443 -14.34 -45.00 -29.97
CA TRP A 443 -15.56 -44.98 -29.13
C TRP A 443 -15.49 -46.14 -28.16
N SER A 444 -15.09 -45.88 -26.91
CA SER A 444 -14.81 -46.92 -25.93
C SER A 444 -15.26 -46.53 -24.52
N ASN A 445 -15.75 -47.51 -23.75
CA ASN A 445 -16.15 -47.37 -22.35
C ASN A 445 -17.14 -46.22 -22.05
N ASN A 446 -17.91 -45.76 -23.04
CA ASN A 446 -18.93 -44.74 -22.82
C ASN A 446 -20.19 -45.36 -22.21
N THR A 447 -20.73 -44.71 -21.18
CA THR A 447 -22.01 -45.07 -20.57
C THR A 447 -23.13 -44.26 -21.23
N VAL A 448 -24.01 -44.91 -21.99
CA VAL A 448 -25.10 -44.25 -22.74
C VAL A 448 -26.45 -44.79 -22.31
N SER A 449 -27.31 -43.96 -21.72
CA SER A 449 -28.64 -44.38 -21.27
C SER A 449 -29.66 -43.24 -21.17
N GLY A 450 -30.95 -43.54 -21.27
CA GLY A 450 -32.03 -42.56 -21.05
C GLY A 450 -32.09 -41.36 -22.02
N ASN A 451 -31.36 -41.38 -23.14
CA ASN A 451 -31.44 -40.34 -24.15
C ASN A 451 -32.63 -40.60 -25.11
N GLY A 452 -33.05 -39.57 -25.87
CA GLY A 452 -34.09 -39.70 -26.90
C GLY A 452 -33.82 -40.86 -27.86
N THR A 453 -32.54 -41.04 -28.24
CA THR A 453 -32.02 -42.34 -28.68
C THR A 453 -30.66 -42.61 -28.05
N ASN A 454 -30.44 -43.83 -27.54
CA ASN A 454 -29.14 -44.27 -27.01
C ASN A 454 -28.20 -44.75 -28.12
N THR A 455 -28.03 -43.91 -29.15
CA THR A 455 -27.11 -44.16 -30.26
C THR A 455 -25.69 -44.40 -29.73
N GLN A 456 -25.06 -45.47 -30.17
CA GLN A 456 -23.64 -45.73 -29.93
C GLN A 456 -22.94 -45.89 -31.27
N LEU A 457 -21.74 -45.33 -31.38
CA LEU A 457 -20.91 -45.49 -32.57
C LEU A 457 -20.07 -46.76 -32.47
N VAL A 458 -19.78 -47.37 -33.61
CA VAL A 458 -18.79 -48.45 -33.71
C VAL A 458 -17.42 -47.83 -33.89
N SER A 459 -16.51 -48.10 -32.94
CA SER A 459 -15.12 -47.67 -33.03
C SER A 459 -14.47 -48.18 -34.33
N ARG A 460 -13.78 -47.31 -35.05
CA ARG A 460 -13.03 -47.65 -36.28
C ARG A 460 -11.56 -47.96 -36.00
N GLY A 461 -11.07 -47.54 -34.84
CA GLY A 461 -9.66 -47.64 -34.46
C GLY A 461 -8.84 -46.48 -35.00
N PHE A 462 -7.55 -46.49 -34.67
CA PHE A 462 -6.53 -45.59 -35.19
C PHE A 462 -5.36 -46.43 -35.70
N GLY A 463 -4.73 -46.01 -36.80
CA GLY A 463 -3.50 -46.63 -37.32
C GLY A 463 -2.28 -46.40 -36.41
N ASP A 464 -2.34 -45.35 -35.58
CA ASP A 464 -1.35 -44.92 -34.62
C ASP A 464 -1.88 -45.06 -33.18
N PRO A 465 -1.17 -45.78 -32.28
CA PRO A 465 -1.56 -45.88 -30.87
C PRO A 465 -1.37 -44.51 -30.19
N LYS A 466 -2.09 -44.29 -29.08
CA LYS A 466 -1.93 -43.06 -28.29
C LYS A 466 -0.64 -43.08 -27.46
N PRO A 467 -0.07 -41.90 -27.15
CA PRO A 467 0.98 -41.81 -26.15
C PRO A 467 0.44 -42.20 -24.76
N VAL A 468 1.37 -42.45 -23.83
CA VAL A 468 1.08 -42.66 -22.40
C VAL A 468 1.69 -41.50 -21.63
N ALA A 469 0.83 -40.59 -21.16
CA ALA A 469 1.21 -39.49 -20.29
C ALA A 469 1.66 -40.00 -18.93
N ASN A 470 2.83 -39.58 -18.46
CA ASN A 470 3.28 -39.85 -17.10
C ASN A 470 4.34 -38.83 -16.66
N PHE A 471 4.45 -38.60 -15.35
CA PHE A 471 5.52 -37.81 -14.76
C PHE A 471 5.80 -38.19 -13.32
N SER A 472 6.96 -37.76 -12.81
CA SER A 472 7.38 -37.91 -11.43
C SER A 472 7.62 -36.54 -10.81
N ALA A 473 7.01 -36.28 -9.65
CA ALA A 473 7.27 -35.12 -8.82
C ALA A 473 6.96 -35.45 -7.34
N PRO A 474 7.57 -34.76 -6.37
CA PRO A 474 7.19 -34.86 -4.95
C PRO A 474 5.67 -34.65 -4.76
N LEU A 475 5.05 -35.47 -3.90
CA LEU A 475 3.64 -35.34 -3.53
C LEU A 475 3.42 -34.28 -2.45
N SER A 476 4.46 -33.92 -1.71
CA SER A 476 4.43 -32.89 -0.67
C SER A 476 5.72 -32.08 -0.70
N VAL A 477 5.58 -30.76 -0.58
CA VAL A 477 6.68 -29.82 -0.70
C VAL A 477 6.43 -28.60 0.19
N GLN A 478 7.50 -28.05 0.75
CA GLN A 478 7.44 -26.82 1.51
C GLN A 478 7.27 -25.62 0.58
N LEU A 479 6.43 -24.66 0.97
CA LEU A 479 6.27 -23.38 0.31
C LEU A 479 7.62 -22.70 0.05
N GLY A 480 7.83 -22.20 -1.17
CA GLY A 480 9.08 -21.56 -1.57
C GLY A 480 10.18 -22.52 -2.04
N GLN A 481 10.00 -23.84 -1.95
CA GLN A 481 10.95 -24.80 -2.52
C GLN A 481 10.68 -25.04 -4.02
N PRO A 482 11.72 -25.06 -4.88
CA PRO A 482 11.57 -25.41 -6.29
C PRO A 482 11.31 -26.90 -6.47
N ILE A 483 10.37 -27.23 -7.37
CA ILE A 483 9.97 -28.59 -7.70
C ILE A 483 10.21 -28.83 -9.18
N THR A 484 10.93 -29.90 -9.52
CA THR A 484 11.03 -30.37 -10.90
C THR A 484 9.98 -31.43 -11.18
N PHE A 485 9.16 -31.19 -12.20
CA PHE A 485 8.18 -32.14 -12.72
C PHE A 485 8.82 -32.92 -13.87
N ALA A 486 9.34 -34.11 -13.57
CA ALA A 486 10.06 -34.93 -14.54
C ALA A 486 9.09 -35.72 -15.41
N ASN A 487 8.95 -35.33 -16.68
CA ASN A 487 8.11 -36.03 -17.65
C ASN A 487 8.70 -37.39 -18.00
N THR A 488 7.89 -38.43 -17.82
CA THR A 488 8.24 -39.83 -18.10
C THR A 488 7.28 -40.45 -19.12
N SER A 489 6.59 -39.59 -19.88
CA SER A 489 5.65 -40.00 -20.92
C SER A 489 6.36 -40.81 -22.00
N SER A 490 5.68 -41.82 -22.52
CA SER A 490 6.21 -42.72 -23.55
C SER A 490 5.28 -42.76 -24.75
N ASP A 491 5.85 -42.92 -25.94
CA ASP A 491 5.11 -43.04 -27.20
C ASP A 491 5.84 -44.01 -28.15
N ASN A 492 5.12 -44.56 -29.14
CA ASN A 492 5.73 -45.40 -30.17
C ASN A 492 6.34 -44.59 -31.33
N GLY A 493 6.09 -43.28 -31.37
CA GLY A 493 6.77 -42.27 -32.17
C GLY A 493 7.51 -41.26 -31.30
N THR A 494 7.12 -39.99 -31.39
CA THR A 494 7.71 -38.89 -30.62
C THR A 494 6.62 -38.01 -30.03
N ILE A 495 6.78 -37.63 -28.75
CA ILE A 495 5.95 -36.60 -28.13
C ILE A 495 6.22 -35.26 -28.83
N ALA A 496 5.19 -34.71 -29.47
CA ALA A 496 5.24 -33.45 -30.20
C ALA A 496 5.04 -32.24 -29.28
N GLU A 497 4.18 -32.37 -28.26
CA GLU A 497 3.89 -31.26 -27.34
C GLU A 497 3.62 -31.75 -25.90
N ASN A 498 3.97 -30.89 -24.93
CA ASN A 498 3.69 -31.07 -23.51
C ASN A 498 2.93 -29.84 -23.02
N LEU A 499 1.80 -30.02 -22.34
CA LEU A 499 1.08 -28.92 -21.72
C LEU A 499 0.87 -29.21 -20.25
N TRP A 500 1.43 -28.35 -19.41
CA TRP A 500 1.34 -28.43 -17.97
C TRP A 500 0.36 -27.40 -17.42
N ASP A 501 -0.63 -27.88 -16.69
CA ASP A 501 -1.33 -27.09 -15.67
C ASP A 501 -0.70 -27.40 -14.30
N LEU A 502 0.04 -26.45 -13.74
CA LEU A 502 0.64 -26.60 -12.41
C LEU A 502 -0.32 -26.19 -11.28
N GLY A 503 -1.54 -25.76 -11.61
CA GLY A 503 -2.54 -25.28 -10.63
C GLY A 503 -2.30 -23.85 -10.13
N GLU A 504 -1.15 -23.24 -10.47
CA GLU A 504 -0.84 -21.83 -10.21
C GLU A 504 -0.10 -21.23 -11.41
N GLY A 505 -0.43 -19.98 -11.76
CA GLY A 505 0.26 -19.24 -12.82
C GLY A 505 -0.10 -19.69 -14.25
N PRO A 506 0.59 -19.17 -15.28
CA PRO A 506 0.33 -19.54 -16.66
C PRO A 506 0.76 -21.00 -16.93
N PRO A 507 0.16 -21.67 -17.93
CA PRO A 507 0.57 -23.02 -18.30
C PRO A 507 1.97 -23.04 -18.87
N VAL A 508 2.64 -24.19 -18.76
CA VAL A 508 4.04 -24.37 -19.18
C VAL A 508 4.11 -25.48 -20.23
N ASN A 509 4.96 -25.33 -21.23
CA ASN A 509 5.15 -26.33 -22.30
C ASN A 509 6.57 -26.91 -22.38
N ALA A 510 7.39 -26.65 -21.36
CA ALA A 510 8.69 -27.31 -21.22
C ALA A 510 8.52 -28.82 -21.03
N ALA A 511 9.43 -29.61 -21.59
CA ALA A 511 9.40 -31.07 -21.46
C ALA A 511 9.41 -31.52 -19.99
N SER A 512 10.17 -30.86 -19.11
CA SER A 512 10.16 -31.09 -17.66
C SER A 512 10.35 -29.75 -16.92
N PRO A 513 9.27 -29.08 -16.49
CA PRO A 513 9.36 -27.76 -15.88
C PRO A 513 9.85 -27.82 -14.42
N THR A 514 10.44 -26.72 -13.97
CA THR A 514 10.68 -26.47 -12.54
C THR A 514 9.82 -25.30 -12.09
N TYR A 515 9.13 -25.43 -10.96
CA TYR A 515 8.20 -24.40 -10.46
C TYR A 515 8.33 -24.21 -8.94
N THR A 516 8.08 -22.99 -8.47
CA THR A 516 8.07 -22.64 -7.05
C THR A 516 6.74 -22.01 -6.69
N TYR A 517 5.91 -22.73 -5.94
CA TYR A 517 4.61 -22.25 -5.49
C TYR A 517 4.77 -21.07 -4.53
N GLN A 518 3.89 -20.08 -4.67
CA GLN A 518 3.90 -18.85 -3.85
C GLN A 518 2.83 -18.88 -2.77
N LYS A 519 1.94 -19.88 -2.78
CA LYS A 519 0.93 -20.10 -1.75
C LYS A 519 0.90 -21.56 -1.31
N ALA A 520 0.69 -21.77 -0.01
CA ALA A 520 0.38 -23.09 0.50
C ALA A 520 -1.01 -23.50 0.02
N GLY A 521 -1.21 -24.80 -0.21
CA GLY A 521 -2.45 -25.35 -0.73
C GLY A 521 -2.24 -26.69 -1.41
N THR A 522 -3.36 -27.31 -1.76
CA THR A 522 -3.36 -28.53 -2.58
C THR A 522 -3.54 -28.15 -4.04
N TYR A 523 -2.60 -28.55 -4.88
CA TYR A 523 -2.59 -28.25 -6.32
C TYR A 523 -2.81 -29.51 -7.13
N ARG A 524 -3.76 -29.45 -8.08
CA ARG A 524 -3.94 -30.48 -9.11
C ARG A 524 -2.98 -30.19 -10.25
N VAL A 525 -1.93 -30.97 -10.36
CA VAL A 525 -0.95 -30.87 -11.45
C VAL A 525 -1.36 -31.80 -12.56
N THR A 526 -1.51 -31.26 -13.77
CA THR A 526 -1.95 -31.99 -14.96
C THR A 526 -0.92 -31.85 -16.07
N LEU A 527 -0.54 -32.99 -16.65
CA LEU A 527 0.24 -33.06 -17.88
C LEU A 527 -0.64 -33.64 -18.99
N VAL A 528 -0.79 -32.91 -20.08
CA VAL A 528 -1.32 -33.44 -21.34
C VAL A 528 -0.18 -33.53 -22.35
N VAL A 529 -0.04 -34.68 -23.00
CA VAL A 529 0.94 -34.87 -24.08
C VAL A 529 0.24 -35.22 -25.38
N TRP A 530 0.75 -34.63 -26.47
CA TRP A 530 0.36 -34.98 -27.84
C TRP A 530 1.56 -35.59 -28.56
N ASP A 531 1.33 -36.65 -29.32
CA ASP A 531 2.33 -37.23 -30.21
C ASP A 531 2.34 -36.53 -31.58
N ASN A 532 3.26 -36.96 -32.45
CA ASN A 532 3.36 -36.46 -33.83
C ASN A 532 2.22 -36.92 -34.76
N GLY A 533 1.38 -37.87 -34.33
CA GLY A 533 0.12 -38.24 -34.98
C GLY A 533 -1.07 -37.38 -34.54
N GLY A 534 -0.90 -36.55 -33.50
CA GLY A 534 -1.96 -35.76 -32.89
C GLY A 534 -2.84 -36.53 -31.89
N ARG A 535 -2.47 -37.78 -31.53
CA ARG A 535 -3.12 -38.51 -30.44
C ARG A 535 -2.66 -37.92 -29.11
N ALA A 536 -3.51 -37.99 -28.11
CA ALA A 536 -3.27 -37.36 -26.82
C ALA A 536 -3.58 -38.28 -25.65
N SER A 537 -2.90 -38.03 -24.54
CA SER A 537 -3.23 -38.62 -23.24
C SER A 537 -2.89 -37.64 -22.11
N LEU A 538 -3.46 -37.89 -20.93
CA LEU A 538 -3.36 -37.00 -19.77
C LEU A 538 -2.95 -37.78 -18.52
N LYS A 539 -2.15 -37.14 -17.67
CA LYS A 539 -1.82 -37.60 -16.31
C LYS A 539 -2.09 -36.48 -15.31
N GLU A 540 -2.76 -36.83 -14.22
CA GLU A 540 -2.92 -35.95 -13.05
C GLU A 540 -2.11 -36.46 -11.87
N GLN A 541 -1.60 -35.54 -11.05
CA GLN A 541 -1.05 -35.79 -9.73
C GLN A 541 -1.43 -34.65 -8.80
N THR A 542 -1.76 -34.97 -7.55
CA THR A 542 -1.95 -33.95 -6.51
C THR A 542 -0.61 -33.63 -5.86
N VAL A 543 -0.30 -32.35 -5.69
CA VAL A 543 0.86 -31.86 -4.94
C VAL A 543 0.37 -31.01 -3.77
N ASN A 544 0.73 -31.40 -2.56
CA ASN A 544 0.44 -30.63 -1.36
C ASN A 544 1.61 -29.68 -1.05
N VAL A 545 1.37 -28.38 -1.17
CA VAL A 545 2.32 -27.34 -0.78
C VAL A 545 1.95 -26.91 0.63
N PHE A 546 2.75 -27.27 1.61
CA PHE A 546 2.51 -26.83 2.99
C PHE A 546 3.37 -25.61 3.28
N ALA A 547 2.81 -24.64 4.00
CA ALA A 547 3.64 -23.70 4.72
C ALA A 547 4.49 -24.55 5.67
N GLY A 548 5.81 -24.47 5.57
CA GLY A 548 6.68 -25.15 6.54
C GLY A 548 6.29 -24.79 7.97
N PRO A 549 6.76 -25.53 8.99
CA PRO A 549 6.60 -25.06 10.36
C PRO A 549 7.03 -23.58 10.41
N PRO A 550 6.29 -22.71 11.13
CA PRO A 550 6.72 -21.33 11.32
C PRO A 550 8.18 -21.39 11.73
N ASP A 551 9.01 -20.64 11.00
CA ASP A 551 10.39 -20.54 11.43
C ASP A 551 10.37 -19.94 12.84
N THR A 552 10.87 -20.71 13.80
CA THR A 552 10.99 -20.34 15.22
C THR A 552 12.46 -20.17 15.60
N GLN A 553 13.37 -20.48 14.67
CA GLN A 553 14.77 -20.32 14.89
C GLN A 553 15.09 -18.84 14.70
N ALA A 554 15.45 -18.17 15.78
CA ALA A 554 15.91 -16.80 15.68
C ALA A 554 17.29 -16.73 15.00
N PRO A 555 17.61 -15.64 14.31
CA PRO A 555 18.93 -15.46 13.71
C PRO A 555 20.05 -15.56 14.74
N THR A 556 21.26 -15.87 14.29
CA THR A 556 22.43 -15.78 15.16
C THR A 556 22.66 -14.35 15.64
N ALA A 557 23.10 -14.18 16.89
CA ALA A 557 23.40 -12.85 17.42
C ALA A 557 24.54 -12.20 16.62
N PRO A 558 24.37 -10.96 16.13
CA PRO A 558 25.46 -10.27 15.45
C PRO A 558 26.59 -9.95 16.43
N THR A 559 27.83 -9.84 15.95
CA THR A 559 28.96 -9.38 16.77
C THR A 559 29.20 -7.90 16.49
N LEU A 560 28.90 -7.05 17.46
CA LEU A 560 29.01 -5.61 17.35
C LEU A 560 30.44 -5.14 17.60
N THR A 561 30.89 -4.25 16.71
CA THR A 561 32.16 -3.53 16.76
C THR A 561 31.90 -2.04 16.55
N SER A 562 32.81 -1.19 17.02
CA SER A 562 32.76 0.25 16.72
C SER A 562 34.15 0.71 16.28
N PRO A 563 34.32 1.10 15.00
CA PRO A 563 35.62 1.49 14.48
C PRO A 563 35.92 2.99 14.66
N SER A 564 34.91 3.88 14.68
CA SER A 564 35.11 5.34 14.72
C SER A 564 34.07 6.06 15.59
N LYS A 565 34.50 7.16 16.22
CA LYS A 565 33.69 8.01 17.09
C LYS A 565 34.13 9.47 16.95
N SER A 566 33.18 10.39 17.05
CA SER A 566 33.42 11.83 17.21
C SER A 566 32.99 12.29 18.61
N ASN A 567 32.93 13.60 18.84
CA ASN A 567 32.33 14.16 20.05
C ASN A 567 30.79 14.07 20.06
N VAL A 568 30.14 13.82 18.91
CA VAL A 568 28.66 13.77 18.80
C VAL A 568 28.10 12.56 18.03
N THR A 569 28.97 11.70 17.52
CA THR A 569 28.58 10.48 16.77
C THR A 569 29.41 9.26 17.17
N VAL A 570 28.83 8.08 16.99
CA VAL A 570 29.52 6.79 17.07
C VAL A 570 29.10 5.96 15.87
N ASP A 571 30.08 5.48 15.10
CA ASP A 571 29.83 4.54 14.01
C ASP A 571 29.88 3.11 14.57
N LEU A 572 28.84 2.36 14.25
CA LEU A 572 28.66 0.97 14.64
C LEU A 572 28.73 0.09 13.40
N SER A 573 29.43 -1.03 13.52
CA SER A 573 29.49 -2.07 12.49
C SER A 573 29.41 -3.44 13.13
N TRP A 574 28.79 -4.41 12.47
CA TRP A 574 28.71 -5.75 13.00
C TRP A 574 28.93 -6.82 11.93
N SER A 575 29.30 -8.01 12.38
CA SER A 575 29.28 -9.18 11.51
C SER A 575 27.85 -9.53 11.11
N GLY A 576 27.64 -9.92 9.86
CA GLY A 576 26.33 -10.41 9.42
C GLY A 576 25.87 -11.62 10.23
N SER A 577 24.59 -11.65 10.55
CA SER A 577 23.91 -12.80 11.16
C SER A 577 23.51 -13.81 10.07
N THR A 578 23.47 -15.07 10.46
CA THR A 578 22.96 -16.17 9.62
C THR A 578 21.69 -16.72 10.22
N ASP A 579 20.82 -17.22 9.34
CA ASP A 579 19.53 -17.75 9.70
C ASP A 579 19.08 -18.78 8.63
N ASN A 580 18.21 -19.71 9.00
CA ASN A 580 17.67 -20.77 8.13
C ASN A 580 16.65 -20.26 7.09
N VAL A 581 15.96 -19.14 7.35
CA VAL A 581 15.07 -18.47 6.36
C VAL A 581 15.59 -17.10 5.91
N GLY A 582 16.71 -16.66 6.49
CA GLY A 582 17.45 -15.49 6.06
C GLY A 582 17.13 -14.23 6.88
N VAL A 583 18.17 -13.41 7.08
CA VAL A 583 18.09 -12.18 7.89
C VAL A 583 17.60 -11.03 7.01
N VAL A 584 16.51 -10.37 7.42
CA VAL A 584 15.91 -9.25 6.68
C VAL A 584 16.34 -7.88 7.20
N GLY A 585 16.84 -7.81 8.44
CA GLY A 585 17.29 -6.54 9.01
C GLY A 585 17.89 -6.64 10.42
N TYR A 586 18.29 -5.49 10.93
CA TYR A 586 18.85 -5.34 12.28
C TYR A 586 18.19 -4.19 13.04
N GLU A 587 18.12 -4.32 14.36
CA GLU A 587 17.62 -3.32 15.30
C GLU A 587 18.77 -2.85 16.20
N VAL A 588 18.99 -1.54 16.25
CA VAL A 588 20.11 -0.91 16.98
C VAL A 588 19.59 -0.24 18.25
N TYR A 589 20.17 -0.60 19.38
CA TYR A 589 19.75 -0.13 20.70
C TYR A 589 20.84 0.71 21.37
N LYS A 590 20.45 1.81 22.03
CA LYS A 590 21.28 2.65 22.90
C LYS A 590 20.72 2.61 24.32
N GLY A 591 21.49 2.09 25.27
CA GLY A 591 21.04 1.95 26.67
C GLY A 591 19.73 1.15 26.80
N GLY A 592 19.52 0.14 25.95
CA GLY A 592 18.31 -0.68 25.90
C GLY A 592 17.13 -0.08 25.15
N SER A 593 17.20 1.19 24.71
CA SER A 593 16.17 1.83 23.87
C SER A 593 16.51 1.69 22.38
N LEU A 594 15.53 1.31 21.56
CA LEU A 594 15.68 1.24 20.11
C LEU A 594 15.92 2.65 19.55
N ILE A 595 17.00 2.84 18.79
CA ILE A 595 17.35 4.14 18.16
C ILE A 595 17.29 4.10 16.63
N GLY A 596 17.18 2.91 16.03
CA GLY A 596 17.00 2.75 14.60
C GLY A 596 17.04 1.30 14.16
N SER A 597 16.74 1.07 12.89
CA SER A 597 16.78 -0.23 12.24
C SER A 597 17.43 -0.13 10.86
N THR A 598 18.00 -1.24 10.38
CA THR A 598 18.58 -1.34 9.03
C THR A 598 17.98 -2.50 8.26
N THR A 599 17.86 -2.36 6.94
CA THR A 599 17.43 -3.45 6.02
C THR A 599 18.67 -3.98 5.32
N GLY A 600 19.18 -5.14 5.74
CA GLY A 600 20.38 -5.78 5.17
C GLY A 600 21.73 -5.10 5.44
N ALA A 601 21.77 -3.81 5.79
CA ALA A 601 23.03 -3.11 6.10
C ALA A 601 23.58 -3.49 7.48
N SER A 602 24.88 -3.80 7.55
CA SER A 602 25.58 -4.22 8.77
C SER A 602 26.33 -3.07 9.48
N THR A 603 25.88 -1.84 9.25
CA THR A 603 26.45 -0.61 9.82
C THR A 603 25.35 0.37 10.22
N TYR A 604 25.64 1.21 11.22
CA TYR A 604 24.74 2.27 11.66
C TYR A 604 25.51 3.39 12.37
N THR A 605 25.25 4.66 12.03
CA THR A 605 25.84 5.81 12.72
C THR A 605 24.87 6.38 13.75
N ALA A 606 25.19 6.22 15.02
CA ALA A 606 24.45 6.85 16.11
C ALA A 606 24.84 8.33 16.21
N THR A 607 23.87 9.23 16.03
CA THR A 607 24.05 10.69 16.02
C THR A 607 23.40 11.36 17.24
N GLY A 608 23.66 12.66 17.44
CA GLY A 608 23.07 13.45 18.52
C GLY A 608 23.55 13.03 19.92
N LEU A 609 24.78 12.52 20.02
CA LEU A 609 25.39 12.10 21.29
C LEU A 609 26.08 13.29 21.97
N ALA A 610 26.14 13.28 23.30
CA ALA A 610 26.85 14.30 24.07
C ALA A 610 28.36 13.99 24.11
N PRO A 611 29.24 15.01 24.07
CA PRO A 611 30.68 14.82 24.22
C PRO A 611 31.08 14.21 25.58
N SER A 612 32.23 13.53 25.61
CA SER A 612 32.78 12.88 26.81
C SER A 612 31.79 11.96 27.57
N THR A 613 30.75 11.47 26.89
CA THR A 613 29.66 10.71 27.51
C THR A 613 29.75 9.26 27.05
N ALA A 614 29.73 8.34 28.01
CA ALA A 614 29.72 6.91 27.74
C ALA A 614 28.32 6.47 27.29
N TYR A 615 28.24 5.84 26.11
CA TYR A 615 27.04 5.21 25.59
C TYR A 615 27.27 3.73 25.38
N SER A 616 26.28 2.92 25.73
CA SER A 616 26.29 1.47 25.49
C SER A 616 25.36 1.13 24.33
N PHE A 617 25.86 0.36 23.36
CA PHE A 617 25.12 -0.08 22.19
C PHE A 617 25.02 -1.60 22.10
N THR A 618 23.89 -2.09 21.61
CA THR A 618 23.67 -3.50 21.23
C THR A 618 22.87 -3.56 19.94
N VAL A 619 23.04 -4.63 19.17
CA VAL A 619 22.29 -4.87 17.93
C VAL A 619 21.60 -6.23 18.00
N LYS A 620 20.39 -6.32 17.49
CA LYS A 620 19.67 -7.59 17.27
C LYS A 620 19.39 -7.77 15.78
N ALA A 621 19.39 -9.00 15.32
CA ALA A 621 19.03 -9.36 13.94
C ALA A 621 17.59 -9.86 13.90
N LYS A 622 16.92 -9.68 12.77
CA LYS A 622 15.55 -10.13 12.53
C LYS A 622 15.44 -10.89 11.21
N ASP A 623 14.67 -11.96 11.18
CA ASP A 623 14.38 -12.74 9.97
C ASP A 623 13.02 -12.37 9.33
N ALA A 624 12.70 -13.03 8.21
CA ALA A 624 11.45 -12.83 7.48
C ALA A 624 10.21 -13.37 8.22
N ALA A 625 10.38 -14.28 9.18
CA ALA A 625 9.31 -14.81 10.02
C ALA A 625 9.02 -13.94 11.25
N GLY A 626 9.88 -12.96 11.53
CA GLY A 626 9.76 -12.01 12.63
C GLY A 626 10.49 -12.43 13.90
N ASN A 627 11.27 -13.52 13.90
CA ASN A 627 12.07 -13.87 15.08
C ASN A 627 13.23 -12.89 15.23
N VAL A 628 13.61 -12.64 16.48
CA VAL A 628 14.63 -11.66 16.85
C VAL A 628 15.74 -12.39 17.59
N SER A 629 16.98 -12.18 17.15
CA SER A 629 18.15 -12.80 17.77
C SER A 629 18.38 -12.31 19.20
N ALA A 630 19.19 -13.07 19.95
CA ALA A 630 19.79 -12.52 21.16
C ALA A 630 20.59 -11.23 20.83
N ALA A 631 20.65 -10.30 21.78
CA ALA A 631 21.44 -9.10 21.61
C ALA A 631 22.91 -9.44 21.35
N SER A 632 23.57 -8.66 20.50
CA SER A 632 25.02 -8.66 20.33
C SER A 632 25.74 -8.47 21.67
N ASN A 633 27.06 -8.63 21.66
CA ASN A 633 27.90 -8.04 22.70
C ASN A 633 27.60 -6.54 22.86
N THR A 634 27.67 -6.03 24.09
CA THR A 634 27.54 -4.60 24.37
C THR A 634 28.84 -3.89 24.03
N VAL A 635 28.76 -2.87 23.18
CA VAL A 635 29.88 -1.96 22.91
C VAL A 635 29.64 -0.68 23.67
N THR A 636 30.50 -0.39 24.64
CA THR A 636 30.49 0.89 25.35
C THR A 636 31.50 1.83 24.70
N VAL A 637 31.02 2.97 24.24
CA VAL A 637 31.83 3.99 23.59
C VAL A 637 31.64 5.30 24.32
N THR A 638 32.72 5.83 24.89
CA THR A 638 32.76 7.23 25.31
C THR A 638 33.09 8.08 24.10
N THR A 639 32.17 8.96 23.71
CA THR A 639 32.39 9.97 22.66
C THR A 639 33.66 10.75 22.96
N ALA A 640 34.32 11.25 21.91
CA ALA A 640 35.52 12.06 22.08
C ALA A 640 35.23 13.29 22.96
N ALA A 641 36.26 13.83 23.60
CA ALA A 641 36.13 15.12 24.26
C ALA A 641 35.65 16.15 23.24
N GLY A 642 34.65 16.94 23.63
CA GLY A 642 34.31 18.13 22.89
C GLY A 642 35.53 19.04 22.91
N ASP A 643 35.74 19.81 21.85
CA ASP A 643 36.76 20.83 21.89
C ASP A 643 36.36 21.88 22.94
N THR A 644 37.23 22.12 23.91
CA THR A 644 37.06 23.09 25.00
C THR A 644 38.01 24.28 24.86
N GLN A 645 38.85 24.29 23.83
CA GLN A 645 39.79 25.37 23.61
C GLN A 645 39.04 26.48 22.90
N ALA A 646 38.88 27.62 23.58
CA ALA A 646 38.34 28.79 22.91
C ALA A 646 39.33 29.34 21.87
N PRO A 647 38.85 29.92 20.76
CA PRO A 647 39.70 30.59 19.80
C PRO A 647 40.57 31.67 20.46
N THR A 648 41.66 32.06 19.79
CA THR A 648 42.42 33.25 20.19
C THR A 648 41.55 34.52 20.09
N ALA A 649 41.77 35.49 20.96
CA ALA A 649 41.06 36.77 20.90
C ALA A 649 41.37 37.50 19.59
N PRO A 650 40.37 38.05 18.88
CA PRO A 650 40.62 38.90 17.72
C PRO A 650 41.45 40.11 18.13
N THR A 651 42.43 40.50 17.32
CA THR A 651 43.32 41.64 17.62
C THR A 651 43.15 42.76 16.60
N ASN A 652 43.69 43.95 16.89
CA ASN A 652 43.65 45.10 15.99
C ASN A 652 42.23 45.51 15.55
N LEU A 653 41.25 45.41 16.46
CA LEU A 653 39.95 45.99 16.17
C LEU A 653 40.13 47.49 15.98
N THR A 654 39.68 48.00 14.84
CA THR A 654 39.77 49.40 14.43
C THR A 654 38.49 49.83 13.71
N SER A 655 38.19 51.12 13.77
CA SER A 655 37.14 51.74 12.97
C SER A 655 37.68 52.06 11.59
N THR A 656 37.04 51.57 10.53
CA THR A 656 37.40 51.86 9.13
C THR A 656 36.69 53.09 8.56
N GLY A 657 35.61 53.53 9.22
CA GLY A 657 34.86 54.75 8.85
C GLY A 657 33.57 54.85 9.66
N LYS A 658 32.93 56.02 9.62
CA LYS A 658 31.65 56.27 10.29
C LYS A 658 30.77 57.22 9.47
N THR A 659 29.47 57.14 9.70
CA THR A 659 28.45 58.09 9.25
C THR A 659 27.62 58.52 10.45
N ASP A 660 26.51 59.23 10.21
CA ASP A 660 25.54 59.54 11.26
C ASP A 660 24.76 58.31 11.75
N THR A 661 24.73 57.22 10.96
CA THR A 661 23.92 56.03 11.29
C THR A 661 24.70 54.71 11.20
N SER A 662 26.01 54.75 10.95
CA SER A 662 26.81 53.53 10.84
C SER A 662 28.28 53.70 11.22
N VAL A 663 28.91 52.60 11.62
CA VAL A 663 30.35 52.47 11.90
C VAL A 663 30.87 51.22 11.19
N GLY A 664 31.90 51.36 10.37
CA GLY A 664 32.66 50.27 9.79
C GLY A 664 33.77 49.81 10.73
N LEU A 665 33.91 48.49 10.91
CA LEU A 665 34.88 47.86 11.80
C LEU A 665 35.73 46.84 11.03
N SER A 666 37.00 46.73 11.42
CA SER A 666 37.93 45.71 10.91
C SER A 666 38.84 45.21 12.03
N TRP A 667 39.21 43.93 11.99
CA TRP A 667 40.12 43.29 12.94
C TRP A 667 41.01 42.25 12.25
N SER A 668 41.97 41.70 12.99
CA SER A 668 42.83 40.59 12.55
C SER A 668 42.20 39.25 12.88
N ALA A 669 42.40 38.26 12.00
CA ALA A 669 41.82 36.94 12.15
C ALA A 669 42.33 36.20 13.40
N SER A 670 41.42 35.48 14.06
CA SER A 670 41.73 34.54 15.14
C SER A 670 42.12 33.18 14.59
N SER A 671 42.96 32.46 15.33
CA SER A 671 43.26 31.04 15.14
C SER A 671 42.68 30.19 16.27
N ASP A 672 42.45 28.92 15.96
CA ASP A 672 41.89 27.92 16.87
C ASP A 672 42.33 26.50 16.43
N ASN A 673 42.29 25.52 17.34
CA ASN A 673 42.70 24.12 17.08
C ASN A 673 41.69 23.34 16.22
N VAL A 674 40.39 23.67 16.26
CA VAL A 674 39.35 23.07 15.40
C VAL A 674 38.79 24.05 14.37
N GLY A 675 39.25 25.30 14.42
CA GLY A 675 39.04 26.31 13.39
C GLY A 675 37.92 27.29 13.75
N VAL A 676 38.14 28.56 13.37
CA VAL A 676 37.21 29.66 13.65
C VAL A 676 36.06 29.65 12.63
N THR A 677 34.84 29.51 13.12
CA THR A 677 33.61 29.47 12.31
C THR A 677 32.97 30.84 12.14
N GLY A 678 33.41 31.85 12.91
CA GLY A 678 32.96 33.23 12.75
C GLY A 678 33.33 34.13 13.90
N TYR A 679 32.79 35.35 13.88
CA TYR A 679 33.01 36.34 14.93
C TYR A 679 31.68 36.94 15.40
N ASN A 680 31.57 37.16 16.70
CA ASN A 680 30.49 37.89 17.35
C ASN A 680 30.96 39.32 17.62
N VAL A 681 30.30 40.30 17.03
CA VAL A 681 30.59 41.73 17.21
C VAL A 681 29.62 42.28 18.25
N TYR A 682 30.14 42.92 19.28
CA TYR A 682 29.37 43.48 20.39
C TYR A 682 29.45 44.99 20.38
N ASN A 683 28.35 45.65 20.69
CA ASN A 683 28.24 47.06 21.04
C ASN A 683 27.93 47.15 22.54
N GLY A 684 28.91 47.53 23.35
CA GLY A 684 28.87 47.33 24.79
C GLY A 684 28.79 45.84 25.12
N THR A 685 27.73 45.43 25.83
CA THR A 685 27.42 44.03 26.14
C THR A 685 26.45 43.38 25.14
N ALA A 686 25.81 44.18 24.28
CA ALA A 686 24.82 43.70 23.32
C ALA A 686 25.49 43.17 22.05
N LEU A 687 25.01 42.04 21.54
CA LEU A 687 25.50 41.49 20.26
C LEU A 687 24.96 42.35 19.10
N ALA A 688 25.86 43.06 18.41
CA ALA A 688 25.53 43.90 17.26
C ALA A 688 25.44 43.10 15.95
N GLY A 689 26.11 41.95 15.86
CA GLY A 689 26.00 41.06 14.71
C GLY A 689 27.05 39.95 14.71
N THR A 690 27.02 39.11 13.68
CA THR A 690 27.98 38.02 13.52
C THR A 690 28.51 37.92 12.10
N THR A 691 29.75 37.51 11.93
CA THR A 691 30.35 37.14 10.64
C THR A 691 30.58 35.63 10.58
N THR A 692 30.72 35.09 9.37
CA THR A 692 30.93 33.66 9.11
C THR A 692 32.32 33.41 8.52
N GLY A 693 32.97 32.35 8.99
CA GLY A 693 34.30 31.91 8.58
C GLY A 693 35.46 32.71 9.18
N ALA A 694 36.63 32.09 9.24
CA ALA A 694 37.85 32.70 9.79
C ALA A 694 38.25 34.02 9.10
N GLY A 695 37.90 34.18 7.82
CA GLY A 695 38.16 35.39 7.01
C GLY A 695 37.12 36.51 7.15
N GLY A 696 36.05 36.31 7.92
CA GLY A 696 35.01 37.32 8.15
C GLY A 696 35.45 38.42 9.13
N THR A 697 36.52 39.16 8.80
CA THR A 697 37.20 40.08 9.73
C THR A 697 36.78 41.55 9.60
N THR A 698 35.62 41.80 8.99
CA THR A 698 35.04 43.14 8.85
C THR A 698 33.54 43.10 9.15
N PHE A 699 33.00 44.20 9.68
CA PHE A 699 31.58 44.34 9.97
C PHE A 699 31.16 45.80 9.94
N THR A 700 29.99 46.09 9.38
CA THR A 700 29.39 47.43 9.41
C THR A 700 28.22 47.41 10.37
N ALA A 701 28.36 48.08 11.51
CA ALA A 701 27.26 48.33 12.43
C ALA A 701 26.40 49.46 11.88
N SER A 702 25.17 49.18 11.49
CA SER A 702 24.20 50.14 10.90
C SER A 702 23.03 50.42 11.85
N GLY A 703 22.22 51.44 11.55
CA GLY A 703 21.07 51.82 12.38
C GLY A 703 21.45 52.45 13.72
N LEU A 704 22.67 52.99 13.82
CA LEU A 704 23.18 53.64 15.02
C LEU A 704 22.56 55.05 15.15
N ALA A 705 22.32 55.51 16.38
CA ALA A 705 21.89 56.88 16.62
C ALA A 705 23.02 57.87 16.28
N PRO A 706 22.74 59.01 15.64
CA PRO A 706 23.72 60.06 15.37
C PRO A 706 24.32 60.68 16.63
N ASN A 707 25.53 61.23 16.49
CA ASN A 707 26.32 61.87 17.57
C ASN A 707 26.45 61.03 18.86
N THR A 708 26.40 59.70 18.75
CA THR A 708 26.36 58.80 19.89
C THR A 708 27.63 57.95 19.93
N ALA A 709 28.27 57.89 21.09
CA ALA A 709 29.46 57.06 21.31
C ALA A 709 29.06 55.59 21.48
N TYR A 710 29.58 54.73 20.61
CA TYR A 710 29.42 53.29 20.68
C TYR A 710 30.77 52.63 20.91
N THR A 711 30.84 51.69 21.84
CA THR A 711 32.05 50.92 22.12
C THR A 711 31.90 49.52 21.58
N PHE A 712 32.72 49.16 20.59
CA PHE A 712 32.68 47.86 19.96
C PHE A 712 33.78 46.93 20.48
N THR A 713 33.45 45.65 20.66
CA THR A 713 34.40 44.56 20.87
C THR A 713 34.03 43.38 19.99
N VAL A 714 34.98 42.50 19.67
CA VAL A 714 34.74 41.31 18.86
C VAL A 714 35.27 40.08 19.58
N LYS A 715 34.50 38.99 19.54
CA LYS A 715 34.92 37.66 20.01
C LYS A 715 34.83 36.67 18.86
N ALA A 716 35.81 35.77 18.74
CA ALA A 716 35.77 34.67 17.77
C ALA A 716 35.01 33.48 18.36
N LYS A 717 34.41 32.67 17.49
CA LYS A 717 33.75 31.40 17.83
C LYS A 717 34.23 30.27 16.91
N ASP A 718 34.27 29.05 17.43
CA ASP A 718 34.59 27.83 16.70
C ASP A 718 33.35 26.97 16.41
N ALA A 719 33.55 25.75 15.89
CA ALA A 719 32.48 24.80 15.59
C ALA A 719 31.84 24.17 16.83
N SER A 720 32.50 24.25 17.98
CA SER A 720 32.03 23.77 19.29
C SER A 720 31.36 24.89 20.11
N ASN A 721 31.19 26.08 19.52
CA ASN A 721 30.70 27.30 20.15
C ASN A 721 31.54 27.80 21.33
N ASN A 722 32.82 27.43 21.45
CA ASN A 722 33.68 28.11 22.41
C ASN A 722 33.90 29.54 21.92
N VAL A 723 33.84 30.50 22.86
CA VAL A 723 33.94 31.93 22.54
C VAL A 723 35.22 32.48 23.15
N SER A 724 36.02 33.16 22.32
CA SER A 724 37.28 33.75 22.78
C SER A 724 37.09 34.91 23.76
N ALA A 725 38.18 35.33 24.41
CA ALA A 725 38.22 36.62 25.08
C ALA A 725 37.96 37.76 24.07
N ALA A 726 37.42 38.88 24.56
CA ALA A 726 37.14 40.04 23.72
C ALA A 726 38.43 40.66 23.16
N SER A 727 38.33 41.20 21.94
CA SER A 727 39.34 42.08 21.36
C SER A 727 39.56 43.34 22.20
N ASN A 728 40.52 44.18 21.79
CA ASN A 728 40.54 45.56 22.25
C ASN A 728 39.20 46.25 21.95
N GLY A 729 38.76 47.15 22.83
CA GLY A 729 37.57 47.96 22.61
C GLY A 729 37.87 49.14 21.68
N VAL A 730 36.94 49.46 20.79
CA VAL A 730 36.99 50.68 19.95
C VAL A 730 35.75 51.51 20.23
N THR A 731 35.94 52.73 20.75
CA THR A 731 34.84 53.67 20.92
C THR A 731 34.79 54.62 19.73
N VAL A 732 33.67 54.64 19.04
CA VAL A 732 33.41 55.50 17.89
C VAL A 732 32.15 56.31 18.15
N THR A 733 32.26 57.64 18.09
CA THR A 733 31.09 58.52 18.09
C THR A 733 30.63 58.70 16.65
N THR A 734 29.43 58.22 16.33
CA THR A 734 28.77 58.48 15.02
C THR A 734 28.70 59.97 14.74
N ASP A 735 28.64 60.35 13.48
CA ASP A 735 28.53 61.76 13.13
C ASP A 735 27.15 62.32 13.55
N PRO A 736 27.01 63.63 13.78
CA PRO A 736 25.70 64.24 13.99
C PRO A 736 24.75 64.02 12.82
N LEU A 737 23.44 63.92 13.11
CA LEU A 737 22.40 63.64 12.11
C LEU A 737 22.57 64.59 10.93
N ALA A 738 22.66 64.10 9.70
CA ALA A 738 22.98 64.98 8.60
C ALA A 738 21.71 65.65 8.04
N ASN A 739 21.50 66.95 8.32
CA ASN A 739 20.41 67.76 7.72
C ASN A 739 20.97 68.66 6.62
N TRP A 740 21.28 68.07 5.46
CA TRP A 740 21.86 68.77 4.33
C TRP A 740 20.80 69.62 3.62
N THR A 741 20.97 70.94 3.69
CA THR A 741 20.10 71.91 3.02
C THR A 741 20.88 72.61 1.91
N PRO A 742 20.39 72.61 0.66
CA PRO A 742 21.00 73.37 -0.43
C PRO A 742 21.11 74.85 -0.06
N CYS A 743 22.31 75.42 -0.23
CA CYS A 743 22.59 76.80 0.16
C CYS A 743 23.17 77.66 -0.97
N ALA A 744 23.77 77.05 -2.00
CA ALA A 744 24.21 77.75 -3.20
C ALA A 744 24.47 76.79 -4.37
N GLY A 745 24.26 77.25 -5.60
CA GLY A 745 24.72 76.57 -6.81
C GLY A 745 26.21 76.83 -7.10
N GLU A 746 26.79 76.09 -8.05
CA GLU A 746 28.19 76.22 -8.45
C GLU A 746 28.59 77.68 -8.75
N ASN A 747 29.75 78.07 -8.22
CA ASN A 747 30.36 79.40 -8.23
C ASN A 747 29.59 80.51 -7.48
N ASN A 748 28.63 80.15 -6.63
CA ASN A 748 27.96 81.09 -5.71
C ASN A 748 28.42 80.86 -4.26
N THR A 749 28.20 81.85 -3.40
CA THR A 749 28.55 81.76 -1.98
C THR A 749 27.40 81.13 -1.18
N CYS A 750 27.67 80.03 -0.51
CA CYS A 750 26.78 79.43 0.49
C CYS A 750 27.01 80.14 1.83
N SER A 751 26.00 80.86 2.33
CA SER A 751 26.05 81.60 3.60
C SER A 751 25.20 80.90 4.67
N PHE A 752 25.70 80.86 5.90
CA PHE A 752 25.05 80.25 7.06
C PHE A 752 25.58 80.89 8.36
N THR A 753 25.09 80.50 9.54
CA THR A 753 25.60 81.02 10.81
C THR A 753 26.39 79.96 11.58
N GLY A 754 27.52 80.38 12.15
CA GLY A 754 28.42 79.52 12.92
C GLY A 754 29.26 78.59 12.05
N THR A 755 29.99 77.69 12.71
CA THR A 755 30.78 76.65 12.04
C THR A 755 29.88 75.48 11.67
N LYS A 756 29.77 75.20 10.37
CA LYS A 756 28.93 74.13 9.82
C LYS A 756 29.72 73.30 8.80
N GLN A 757 29.32 72.05 8.66
CA GLN A 757 29.82 71.19 7.59
C GLN A 757 29.07 71.54 6.30
N VAL A 758 29.78 71.66 5.19
CA VAL A 758 29.25 71.95 3.86
C VAL A 758 29.73 70.86 2.91
N ARG A 759 28.85 70.35 2.07
CA ARG A 759 29.19 69.41 0.99
C ARG A 759 28.97 70.06 -0.37
N PHE A 760 29.89 69.85 -1.30
CA PHE A 760 29.81 70.32 -2.67
C PHE A 760 29.81 69.11 -3.61
N GLY A 761 28.84 69.01 -4.51
CA GLY A 761 28.72 67.85 -5.40
C GLY A 761 27.40 67.75 -6.15
N ALA A 762 27.21 66.62 -6.82
CA ALA A 762 26.02 66.27 -7.59
C ALA A 762 25.88 64.75 -7.71
N ASN A 763 24.64 64.26 -7.91
CA ASN A 763 24.33 62.85 -8.20
C ASN A 763 24.96 61.83 -7.23
N GLY A 764 24.96 62.13 -5.93
CA GLY A 764 25.47 61.21 -4.90
C GLY A 764 26.98 61.27 -4.67
N SER A 765 27.74 61.96 -5.53
CA SER A 765 29.18 62.20 -5.32
C SER A 765 29.41 63.60 -4.76
N TYR A 766 29.88 63.67 -3.51
CA TYR A 766 30.12 64.92 -2.79
C TYR A 766 31.50 64.94 -2.15
N PHE A 767 32.16 66.10 -2.18
CA PHE A 767 33.28 66.41 -1.30
C PHE A 767 32.81 67.31 -0.17
N TYR A 768 33.40 67.13 1.01
CA TYR A 768 32.97 67.75 2.26
C TYR A 768 34.05 68.70 2.78
N GLY A 769 33.63 69.80 3.40
CA GLY A 769 34.51 70.70 4.13
C GLY A 769 33.77 71.36 5.28
N THR A 770 34.52 71.91 6.25
CA THR A 770 33.93 72.62 7.40
C THR A 770 34.29 74.09 7.30
N TYR A 771 33.28 74.95 7.32
CA TYR A 771 33.47 76.39 7.13
C TYR A 771 32.66 77.16 8.17
N THR A 772 33.05 78.41 8.42
CA THR A 772 32.38 79.28 9.39
C THR A 772 31.76 80.45 8.66
N ASN A 773 30.46 80.66 8.90
CA ASN A 773 29.60 81.70 8.35
C ASN A 773 29.37 81.68 6.82
N SER A 774 30.34 81.30 6.00
CA SER A 774 30.13 81.15 4.55
C SER A 774 31.24 80.34 3.87
N VAL A 775 30.96 79.84 2.68
CA VAL A 775 31.96 79.27 1.76
C VAL A 775 31.56 79.45 0.30
N MET A 776 32.54 79.65 -0.59
CA MET A 776 32.30 79.66 -2.03
C MET A 776 32.18 78.24 -2.58
N CYS A 777 31.12 77.99 -3.35
CA CYS A 777 30.78 76.67 -3.89
C CYS A 777 31.42 76.44 -5.25
N SER A 778 32.74 76.28 -5.27
CA SER A 778 33.51 76.10 -6.50
C SER A 778 34.42 74.87 -6.45
N THR A 779 34.74 74.34 -7.62
CA THR A 779 35.70 73.25 -7.79
C THR A 779 37.08 73.60 -7.26
N ASN A 780 37.46 74.89 -7.30
CA ASN A 780 38.72 75.36 -6.73
C ASN A 780 38.74 75.25 -5.19
N GLN A 781 37.59 75.37 -4.53
CA GLN A 781 37.49 75.38 -3.07
C GLN A 781 37.37 73.97 -2.47
N PHE A 782 36.67 73.04 -3.15
CA PHE A 782 36.38 71.70 -2.65
C PHE A 782 37.05 70.57 -3.46
N GLY A 783 37.55 70.84 -4.67
CA GLY A 783 37.83 69.84 -5.70
C GLY A 783 36.61 69.59 -6.61
N ASP A 784 36.78 68.79 -7.67
CA ASP A 784 35.67 68.40 -8.56
C ASP A 784 35.23 66.95 -8.32
N PRO A 785 34.23 66.71 -7.43
CA PRO A 785 33.75 65.37 -7.12
C PRO A 785 32.86 64.76 -8.22
N ALA A 786 32.40 65.57 -9.18
CA ALA A 786 31.51 65.14 -10.25
C ALA A 786 31.83 65.88 -11.57
N PRO A 787 32.92 65.50 -12.26
CA PRO A 787 33.34 66.16 -13.49
C PRO A 787 32.25 66.15 -14.57
N GLY A 788 31.97 67.31 -15.17
CA GLY A 788 30.98 67.46 -16.23
C GLY A 788 29.54 67.71 -15.77
N TYR A 789 29.27 67.72 -14.47
CA TYR A 789 27.96 68.04 -13.91
C TYR A 789 27.95 69.42 -13.24
N TYR A 790 26.77 70.04 -13.14
CA TYR A 790 26.56 71.24 -12.32
C TYR A 790 26.46 70.85 -10.85
N LYS A 791 27.33 71.40 -9.99
CA LYS A 791 27.36 71.05 -8.56
C LYS A 791 26.56 72.04 -7.72
N THR A 792 26.15 71.61 -6.54
CA THR A 792 25.56 72.47 -5.52
C THR A 792 26.30 72.31 -4.21
N CYS A 793 26.36 73.37 -3.41
CA CYS A 793 26.66 73.25 -1.99
C CYS A 793 25.40 73.00 -1.20
N GLU A 794 25.53 72.14 -0.20
CA GLU A 794 24.53 71.94 0.83
C GLU A 794 25.22 72.10 2.19
N VAL A 795 24.61 72.88 3.08
CA VAL A 795 25.08 73.07 4.45
C VAL A 795 24.33 72.13 5.38
N ASN A 796 25.04 71.46 6.28
CA ASN A 796 24.42 70.65 7.32
C ASN A 796 23.89 71.57 8.43
N LEU A 797 22.57 71.70 8.52
CA LEU A 797 21.88 72.54 9.50
C LEU A 797 21.66 71.85 10.86
N ALA A 798 21.98 70.57 10.99
CA ALA A 798 21.76 69.85 12.24
C ALA A 798 22.73 70.32 13.33
N GLY A 799 22.15 70.92 14.36
CA GLY A 799 22.83 71.42 15.54
C GLY A 799 21.78 71.91 16.54
N GLY A 800 20.92 71.00 16.98
CA GLY A 800 19.88 71.23 17.98
C GLY A 800 19.78 70.02 18.92
N THR A 801 20.33 70.20 20.12
CA THR A 801 20.13 69.51 21.43
C THR A 801 19.54 68.10 21.48
N GLY A 802 20.29 67.20 22.14
CA GLY A 802 19.96 65.79 22.36
C GLY A 802 18.61 65.54 22.99
N ASP A 803 17.96 64.51 22.46
CA ASP A 803 16.73 63.98 23.00
C ASP A 803 17.01 63.27 24.34
N THR A 804 16.55 63.89 25.41
CA THR A 804 16.65 63.39 26.79
C THR A 804 15.29 63.01 27.34
N GLN A 805 14.25 63.13 26.51
CA GLN A 805 12.90 62.86 26.93
C GLN A 805 12.61 61.40 26.61
N ALA A 806 12.29 60.62 27.65
CA ALA A 806 11.88 59.24 27.45
C ALA A 806 10.54 59.19 26.72
N PRO A 807 10.31 58.13 25.91
CA PRO A 807 9.00 57.86 25.37
C PRO A 807 7.94 57.88 26.47
N THR A 808 6.72 58.26 26.09
CA THR A 808 5.56 58.05 26.94
C THR A 808 5.44 56.56 27.27
N ALA A 809 4.98 56.22 28.49
CA ALA A 809 4.73 54.82 28.83
C ALA A 809 3.73 54.20 27.86
N PRO A 810 3.93 52.96 27.38
CA PRO A 810 2.93 52.26 26.61
C PRO A 810 1.64 52.20 27.42
N THR A 811 0.52 52.55 26.80
CA THR A 811 -0.78 52.55 27.48
C THR A 811 -1.65 51.41 26.94
N ASN A 812 -2.73 51.09 27.65
CA ASN A 812 -3.68 50.05 27.27
C ASN A 812 -3.01 48.68 27.02
N LEU A 813 -2.05 48.29 27.86
CA LEU A 813 -1.54 46.92 27.80
C LEU A 813 -2.69 45.97 28.16
N THR A 814 -3.07 45.17 27.18
CA THR A 814 -4.17 44.20 27.22
C THR A 814 -3.70 42.86 26.69
N SER A 815 -4.46 41.81 26.99
CA SER A 815 -4.26 40.50 26.37
C SER A 815 -5.42 40.24 25.41
N PRO A 816 -5.25 40.41 24.08
CA PRO A 816 -6.31 40.12 23.12
C PRO A 816 -6.71 38.64 23.08
N SER A 817 -5.80 37.73 23.45
CA SER A 817 -6.11 36.31 23.61
C SER A 817 -5.08 35.63 24.51
N LYS A 818 -5.50 34.53 25.13
CA LYS A 818 -4.66 33.69 25.99
C LYS A 818 -5.11 32.23 25.86
N THR A 819 -4.17 31.31 26.03
CA THR A 819 -4.40 29.85 26.08
C THR A 819 -4.01 29.31 27.46
N SER A 820 -4.01 27.98 27.63
CA SER A 820 -3.50 27.34 28.84
C SER A 820 -1.97 27.44 28.97
N THR A 821 -1.24 27.71 27.89
CA THR A 821 0.25 27.76 27.90
C THR A 821 0.83 28.99 27.21
N SER A 822 0.01 29.94 26.80
CA SER A 822 0.46 31.19 26.18
C SER A 822 -0.46 32.39 26.45
N VAL A 823 0.11 33.59 26.32
CA VAL A 823 -0.62 34.87 26.42
C VAL A 823 -0.15 35.75 25.26
N ASN A 824 -1.09 36.22 24.45
CA ASN A 824 -0.84 37.27 23.48
C ASN A 824 -1.09 38.63 24.15
N LEU A 825 -0.18 39.57 23.94
CA LEU A 825 -0.18 40.92 24.49
C LEU A 825 -0.37 41.94 23.36
N SER A 826 -1.10 43.01 23.64
CA SER A 826 -1.24 44.17 22.76
C SER A 826 -1.29 45.44 23.59
N TRP A 827 -0.71 46.53 23.09
CA TRP A 827 -0.71 47.83 23.75
C TRP A 827 -0.88 48.96 22.74
N THR A 828 -1.27 50.14 23.21
CA THR A 828 -1.24 51.37 22.41
C THR A 828 0.20 51.86 22.30
N ALA A 829 0.60 52.23 21.08
CA ALA A 829 1.93 52.73 20.82
C ALA A 829 2.25 53.94 21.71
N SER A 830 3.48 53.96 22.22
CA SER A 830 4.05 55.13 22.87
C SER A 830 4.33 56.21 21.83
N THR A 831 4.16 57.47 22.23
CA THR A 831 4.70 58.62 21.49
C THR A 831 5.96 59.13 22.16
N ASP A 832 6.81 59.72 21.35
CA ASP A 832 8.07 60.31 21.76
C ASP A 832 8.29 61.58 20.94
N ASN A 833 9.07 62.53 21.45
CA ASN A 833 9.36 63.79 20.77
C ASN A 833 10.30 63.60 19.57
N VAL A 834 11.04 62.49 19.48
CA VAL A 834 11.76 62.09 18.27
C VAL A 834 11.15 60.83 17.67
N ALA A 835 11.25 59.67 18.33
CA ALA A 835 10.66 58.42 17.85
C ALA A 835 10.84 57.26 18.86
N VAL A 836 9.83 56.39 18.95
CA VAL A 836 9.94 55.11 19.66
C VAL A 836 10.64 54.08 18.78
N SER A 837 11.71 53.46 19.28
CA SER A 837 12.55 52.49 18.57
C SER A 837 12.19 51.03 18.89
N GLY A 838 11.56 50.77 20.04
CA GLY A 838 11.01 49.46 20.35
C GLY A 838 10.34 49.32 21.70
N TYR A 839 9.96 48.09 22.05
CA TYR A 839 9.28 47.74 23.30
C TYR A 839 9.91 46.51 23.95
N ASP A 840 10.17 46.57 25.26
CA ASP A 840 10.63 45.43 26.07
C ASP A 840 9.47 44.90 26.94
N ILE A 841 9.24 43.59 26.90
CA ILE A 841 8.13 42.89 27.56
C ILE A 841 8.67 42.10 28.76
N TYR A 842 8.12 42.35 29.93
CA TYR A 842 8.54 41.71 31.18
C TYR A 842 7.43 40.81 31.73
N ASN A 843 7.79 39.61 32.20
CA ASN A 843 6.97 38.73 33.04
C ASN A 843 7.47 38.82 34.48
N GLY A 844 6.72 39.51 35.34
CA GLY A 844 7.22 39.97 36.64
C GLY A 844 8.44 40.88 36.43
N SER A 845 9.58 40.51 37.04
CA SER A 845 10.86 41.20 36.87
C SER A 845 11.72 40.65 35.72
N THR A 846 11.33 39.53 35.11
CA THR A 846 12.13 38.82 34.10
C THR A 846 11.77 39.30 32.71
N LEU A 847 12.77 39.61 31.87
CA LEU A 847 12.54 39.96 30.47
C LEU A 847 12.02 38.72 29.72
N ALA A 848 10.79 38.81 29.22
CA ALA A 848 10.13 37.75 28.45
C ALA A 848 10.45 37.86 26.95
N GLY A 849 10.79 39.06 26.46
CA GLY A 849 11.23 39.31 25.10
C GLY A 849 11.17 40.80 24.72
N SER A 850 11.49 41.12 23.47
CA SER A 850 11.42 42.48 22.93
C SER A 850 10.75 42.48 21.56
N ALA A 851 9.94 43.51 21.29
CA ALA A 851 9.42 43.83 19.98
C ALA A 851 10.13 45.07 19.43
N ALA A 852 10.30 45.17 18.11
CA ALA A 852 10.72 46.41 17.46
C ALA A 852 9.56 47.42 17.51
N THR A 853 9.09 47.94 16.37
CA THR A 853 7.97 48.89 16.35
C THR A 853 6.58 48.24 16.49
N GLY A 854 6.51 46.90 16.52
CA GLY A 854 5.25 46.17 16.68
C GLY A 854 4.63 46.37 18.06
N THR A 855 3.31 46.56 18.09
CA THR A 855 2.52 46.77 19.33
C THR A 855 1.83 45.51 19.83
N THR A 856 2.34 44.33 19.45
CA THR A 856 1.85 43.03 19.89
C THR A 856 3.01 42.08 20.16
N PHE A 857 2.83 41.13 21.08
CA PHE A 857 3.85 40.13 21.42
C PHE A 857 3.22 38.86 22.02
N SER A 858 3.71 37.68 21.66
CA SER A 858 3.22 36.39 22.19
C SER A 858 4.22 35.80 23.19
N VAL A 859 3.76 35.52 24.40
CA VAL A 859 4.54 34.84 25.45
C VAL A 859 4.07 33.39 25.55
N THR A 860 4.93 32.43 25.24
CA THR A 860 4.64 30.98 25.23
C THR A 860 5.38 30.25 26.37
N GLY A 861 5.05 28.97 26.60
CA GLY A 861 5.70 28.14 27.63
C GLY A 861 5.24 28.42 29.06
N LEU A 862 4.05 28.99 29.22
CA LEU A 862 3.45 29.34 30.51
C LEU A 862 2.72 28.13 31.12
N THR A 863 2.52 28.14 32.44
CA THR A 863 1.79 27.10 33.19
C THR A 863 0.30 27.42 33.22
N ALA A 864 -0.57 26.42 33.06
CA ALA A 864 -2.02 26.59 33.04
C ALA A 864 -2.60 27.08 34.38
N GLY A 865 -3.68 27.85 34.32
CA GLY A 865 -4.37 28.41 35.50
C GLY A 865 -3.49 29.28 36.40
N THR A 866 -2.33 29.72 35.92
CA THR A 866 -1.33 30.43 36.71
C THR A 866 -1.40 31.92 36.40
N ALA A 867 -1.45 32.74 37.45
CA ALA A 867 -1.43 34.19 37.33
C ALA A 867 -0.03 34.68 36.94
N TYR A 868 0.05 35.40 35.82
CA TYR A 868 1.26 36.12 35.40
C TYR A 868 1.00 37.62 35.41
N THR A 869 2.05 38.39 35.60
CA THR A 869 1.99 39.85 35.55
C THR A 869 2.91 40.34 34.45
N PHE A 870 2.36 41.01 33.43
CA PHE A 870 3.13 41.57 32.34
C PHE A 870 3.20 43.10 32.41
N THR A 871 4.37 43.64 32.08
CA THR A 871 4.54 45.09 31.82
C THR A 871 5.35 45.29 30.55
N VAL A 872 5.08 46.38 29.83
CA VAL A 872 5.82 46.77 28.63
C VAL A 872 6.45 48.14 28.84
N LYS A 873 7.70 48.30 28.39
CA LYS A 873 8.41 49.60 28.38
C LYS A 873 8.82 49.93 26.96
N ALA A 874 8.45 51.11 26.48
CA ALA A 874 8.98 51.69 25.26
C ALA A 874 10.39 52.24 25.47
N LYS A 875 11.20 52.20 24.41
CA LYS A 875 12.51 52.82 24.30
C LYS A 875 12.62 53.60 23.01
N ASP A 876 13.35 54.72 23.02
CA ASP A 876 13.68 55.49 21.82
C ASP A 876 15.06 55.09 21.28
N ALA A 877 15.51 55.75 20.21
CA ALA A 877 16.84 55.53 19.64
C ALA A 877 17.97 56.18 20.49
N ALA A 878 17.63 57.11 21.38
CA ALA A 878 18.57 57.74 22.31
C ALA A 878 18.83 56.88 23.57
N GLY A 879 18.09 55.78 23.74
CA GLY A 879 18.21 54.86 24.86
C GLY A 879 17.39 55.28 26.09
N ASN A 880 16.55 56.31 25.98
CA ASN A 880 15.65 56.68 27.06
C ASN A 880 14.53 55.62 27.14
N VAL A 881 14.29 55.12 28.35
CA VAL A 881 13.29 54.08 28.61
C VAL A 881 12.12 54.71 29.34
N SER A 882 10.93 54.55 28.79
CA SER A 882 9.68 54.98 29.41
C SER A 882 9.45 54.32 30.78
N ALA A 883 8.57 54.93 31.57
CA ALA A 883 7.95 54.20 32.68
C ALA A 883 7.23 52.95 32.16
N ALA A 884 7.09 51.92 33.01
CA ALA A 884 6.32 50.73 32.65
C ALA A 884 4.87 51.10 32.33
N SER A 885 4.27 50.37 31.39
CA SER A 885 2.82 50.35 31.18
C SER A 885 2.07 50.01 32.47
N ASN A 886 0.73 50.05 32.42
CA ASN A 886 -0.07 49.36 33.43
C ASN A 886 0.38 47.90 33.55
N ALA A 887 0.46 47.38 34.78
CA ALA A 887 0.71 45.97 35.02
C ALA A 887 -0.53 45.17 34.61
N LEU A 888 -0.37 44.31 33.60
CA LEU A 888 -1.40 43.40 33.16
C LEU A 888 -1.27 42.10 33.93
N ASN A 889 -2.11 41.94 34.95
CA ASN A 889 -2.30 40.64 35.58
C ASN A 889 -3.20 39.80 34.68
N VAL A 890 -2.65 38.73 34.13
CA VAL A 890 -3.36 37.79 33.28
C VAL A 890 -3.05 36.39 33.78
N THR A 891 -4.08 35.73 34.27
CA THR A 891 -4.03 34.29 34.49
C THR A 891 -4.16 33.62 33.14
N THR A 892 -3.20 32.79 32.75
CA THR A 892 -3.40 31.85 31.63
C THR A 892 -4.74 31.16 31.83
N SER A 893 -5.38 30.77 30.74
CA SER A 893 -6.60 29.99 30.91
C SER A 893 -6.27 28.81 31.83
N ALA A 894 -7.14 28.53 32.80
CA ALA A 894 -7.17 27.17 33.32
C ALA A 894 -7.35 26.22 32.12
N VAL A 895 -7.22 24.92 32.32
CA VAL A 895 -7.99 24.03 31.45
C VAL A 895 -9.47 24.40 31.70
N SER A 896 -9.96 25.38 30.95
CA SER A 896 -11.19 26.14 31.24
C SER A 896 -12.36 25.59 30.47
N ASP A 897 -12.16 24.49 29.77
CA ASP A 897 -13.28 23.62 29.59
C ASP A 897 -13.58 22.98 30.95
N THR A 898 -14.66 23.46 31.57
CA THR A 898 -15.28 22.85 32.76
C THR A 898 -16.65 22.27 32.39
N GLN A 899 -17.06 22.48 31.15
CA GLN A 899 -18.28 21.94 30.62
C GLN A 899 -17.95 20.52 30.18
N ALA A 900 -18.62 19.56 30.79
CA ALA A 900 -18.49 18.19 30.33
C ALA A 900 -19.17 18.04 28.96
N PRO A 901 -18.67 17.14 28.09
CA PRO A 901 -19.34 16.81 26.86
C PRO A 901 -20.80 16.42 27.10
N SER A 902 -21.66 16.60 26.10
CA SER A 902 -23.00 16.03 26.16
C SER A 902 -22.92 14.50 26.33
N ALA A 903 -23.88 13.91 27.04
CA ALA A 903 -23.93 12.46 27.19
C ALA A 903 -24.03 11.78 25.80
N PRO A 904 -23.23 10.74 25.52
CA PRO A 904 -23.42 9.96 24.31
C PRO A 904 -24.86 9.46 24.23
N SER A 905 -25.51 9.62 23.08
CA SER A 905 -26.92 9.26 22.91
C SER A 905 -27.09 8.07 21.98
N SER A 906 -28.28 7.47 21.97
CA SER A 906 -28.61 6.33 21.10
C SER A 906 -27.62 5.17 21.22
N LEU A 907 -27.16 4.86 22.45
CA LEU A 907 -26.32 3.69 22.67
C LEU A 907 -27.12 2.45 22.29
N THR A 908 -26.65 1.75 21.27
CA THR A 908 -27.22 0.54 20.70
C THR A 908 -26.16 -0.55 20.58
N SER A 909 -26.61 -1.79 20.46
CA SER A 909 -25.76 -2.93 20.15
C SER A 909 -26.06 -3.37 18.71
N PRO A 910 -25.26 -2.94 17.72
CA PRO A 910 -25.45 -3.37 16.34
C PRO A 910 -25.22 -4.89 16.16
N SER A 911 -24.40 -5.50 17.02
CA SER A 911 -24.21 -6.94 17.06
C SER A 911 -23.72 -7.40 18.44
N LYS A 912 -23.95 -8.67 18.74
CA LYS A 912 -23.50 -9.34 19.96
C LYS A 912 -23.21 -10.80 19.66
N THR A 913 -22.22 -11.36 20.35
CA THR A 913 -21.85 -12.79 20.32
C THR A 913 -22.08 -13.40 21.70
N ALA A 914 -21.64 -14.65 21.91
CA ALA A 914 -21.64 -15.27 23.22
C ALA A 914 -20.65 -14.63 24.21
N THR A 915 -19.56 -14.02 23.73
CA THR A 915 -18.50 -13.49 24.60
C THR A 915 -18.13 -12.04 24.31
N SER A 916 -18.86 -11.38 23.41
CA SER A 916 -18.67 -9.98 23.11
C SER A 916 -19.98 -9.26 22.79
N VAL A 917 -19.97 -7.95 23.01
CA VAL A 917 -21.04 -7.05 22.60
C VAL A 917 -20.38 -5.88 21.87
N SER A 918 -20.74 -5.68 20.61
CA SER A 918 -20.38 -4.47 19.87
C SER A 918 -21.39 -3.39 20.21
N LEU A 919 -20.89 -2.19 20.46
CA LEU A 919 -21.62 -1.01 20.89
C LEU A 919 -21.41 0.10 19.86
N SER A 920 -22.47 0.85 19.58
CA SER A 920 -22.43 2.07 18.78
C SER A 920 -23.32 3.13 19.41
N TRP A 921 -22.89 4.38 19.35
CA TRP A 921 -23.63 5.51 19.88
C TRP A 921 -23.47 6.74 18.98
N THR A 922 -24.38 7.69 19.11
CA THR A 922 -24.26 9.00 18.49
C THR A 922 -23.18 9.81 19.21
N ALA A 923 -22.30 10.46 18.45
CA ALA A 923 -21.21 11.27 18.99
C ALA A 923 -21.71 12.32 19.98
N SER A 924 -20.97 12.49 21.06
CA SER A 924 -21.12 13.63 21.96
C SER A 924 -20.61 14.89 21.28
N THR A 925 -21.24 16.01 21.62
CA THR A 925 -20.77 17.35 21.29
C THR A 925 -20.24 18.03 22.55
N ASP A 926 -19.25 18.87 22.37
CA ASP A 926 -18.64 19.66 23.43
C ASP A 926 -18.16 21.00 22.84
N ASN A 927 -18.09 22.04 23.66
CA ASN A 927 -17.63 23.37 23.27
C ASN A 927 -16.13 23.44 22.96
N ALA A 928 -15.31 22.55 23.52
CA ALA A 928 -13.87 22.42 23.26
C ALA A 928 -13.50 21.14 22.50
N GLY A 929 -14.47 20.27 22.25
CA GLY A 929 -14.33 19.06 21.46
C GLY A 929 -14.11 17.81 22.31
N VAL A 930 -14.60 16.67 21.83
CA VAL A 930 -14.54 15.39 22.55
C VAL A 930 -13.23 14.68 22.24
N ALA A 931 -12.43 14.37 23.26
CA ALA A 931 -11.16 13.68 23.12
C ALA A 931 -11.31 12.14 23.09
N GLY A 932 -12.40 11.61 23.66
CA GLY A 932 -12.74 10.20 23.56
C GLY A 932 -13.92 9.77 24.41
N TYR A 933 -14.12 8.47 24.53
CA TYR A 933 -15.23 7.82 25.21
C TYR A 933 -14.72 6.69 26.11
N ASP A 934 -15.21 6.65 27.33
CA ASP A 934 -15.01 5.58 28.30
C ASP A 934 -16.27 4.69 28.31
N VAL A 935 -16.09 3.40 28.03
CA VAL A 935 -17.16 2.40 27.94
C VAL A 935 -17.17 1.57 29.22
N TYR A 936 -18.32 1.50 29.88
CA TYR A 936 -18.50 0.78 31.14
C TYR A 936 -19.41 -0.43 30.95
N SER A 937 -19.01 -1.56 31.51
CA SER A 937 -19.86 -2.72 31.76
C SER A 937 -20.28 -2.69 33.23
N SER A 938 -21.55 -2.41 33.49
CA SER A 938 -22.07 -2.01 34.79
C SER A 938 -21.28 -0.81 35.36
N SER A 939 -20.57 -0.97 36.48
CA SER A 939 -19.71 0.08 37.06
C SER A 939 -18.22 -0.06 36.70
N THR A 940 -17.83 -1.09 35.94
CA THR A 940 -16.43 -1.38 35.62
C THR A 940 -16.07 -0.83 34.25
N LEU A 941 -14.95 -0.11 34.15
CA LEU A 941 -14.45 0.39 32.88
C LEU A 941 -14.01 -0.78 32.00
N ALA A 942 -14.72 -0.99 30.88
CA ALA A 942 -14.43 -2.02 29.90
C ALA A 942 -13.37 -1.59 28.87
N GLY A 943 -13.22 -0.28 28.65
CA GLY A 943 -12.16 0.28 27.82
C GLY A 943 -12.44 1.70 27.36
N THR A 944 -11.54 2.25 26.54
CA THR A 944 -11.60 3.63 26.05
C THR A 944 -11.35 3.71 24.54
N THR A 945 -12.02 4.60 23.83
CA THR A 945 -11.88 4.79 22.38
C THR A 945 -12.05 6.25 21.98
N SER A 946 -11.44 6.70 20.88
CA SER A 946 -11.71 8.02 20.28
C SER A 946 -12.89 7.99 19.29
N GLY A 947 -13.32 6.81 18.84
CA GLY A 947 -14.43 6.62 17.91
C GLY A 947 -15.80 6.45 18.61
N THR A 948 -16.86 6.39 17.82
CA THR A 948 -18.26 6.21 18.28
C THR A 948 -18.73 4.75 18.31
N THR A 949 -17.79 3.82 18.23
CA THR A 949 -18.04 2.38 18.34
C THR A 949 -16.98 1.73 19.23
N PHE A 950 -17.37 0.66 19.92
CA PHE A 950 -16.46 -0.13 20.75
C PHE A 950 -16.99 -1.55 20.92
N THR A 951 -16.11 -2.55 20.92
CA THR A 951 -16.49 -3.94 21.18
C THR A 951 -15.95 -4.36 22.54
N VAL A 952 -16.86 -4.68 23.47
CA VAL A 952 -16.51 -5.26 24.76
C VAL A 952 -16.42 -6.76 24.59
N SER A 953 -15.23 -7.34 24.79
CA SER A 953 -14.93 -8.77 24.68
C SER A 953 -14.69 -9.41 26.05
N GLY A 954 -14.58 -10.75 26.09
CA GLY A 954 -14.34 -11.49 27.34
C GLY A 954 -15.56 -11.59 28.26
N LEU A 955 -16.76 -11.39 27.71
CA LEU A 955 -18.02 -11.49 28.43
C LEU A 955 -18.45 -12.96 28.59
N THR A 956 -19.22 -13.26 29.63
CA THR A 956 -19.82 -14.57 29.86
C THR A 956 -21.03 -14.77 28.96
N ALA A 957 -21.20 -15.97 28.41
CA ALA A 957 -22.33 -16.30 27.55
C ALA A 957 -23.66 -16.34 28.30
N ASN A 958 -24.76 -16.10 27.57
CA ASN A 958 -26.12 -16.02 28.10
C ASN A 958 -26.26 -15.09 29.33
N THR A 959 -25.40 -14.07 29.44
CA THR A 959 -25.32 -13.22 30.62
C THR A 959 -25.77 -11.82 30.25
N ALA A 960 -26.70 -11.27 31.03
CA ALA A 960 -27.14 -9.90 30.87
C ALA A 960 -26.06 -8.95 31.38
N TYR A 961 -25.57 -8.09 30.48
CA TYR A 961 -24.68 -6.98 30.80
C TYR A 961 -25.42 -5.67 30.57
N THR A 962 -25.15 -4.69 31.43
CA THR A 962 -25.62 -3.32 31.24
C THR A 962 -24.45 -2.47 30.80
N PHE A 963 -24.53 -1.84 29.63
CA PHE A 963 -23.49 -0.95 29.12
C PHE A 963 -23.89 0.51 29.25
N THR A 964 -22.93 1.35 29.60
CA THR A 964 -23.04 2.80 29.52
C THR A 964 -21.76 3.38 28.93
N VAL A 965 -21.86 4.53 28.27
CA VAL A 965 -20.71 5.23 27.70
C VAL A 965 -20.69 6.66 28.23
N LYS A 966 -19.50 7.16 28.57
CA LYS A 966 -19.26 8.55 28.93
C LYS A 966 -18.21 9.13 28.00
N ALA A 967 -18.51 10.26 27.36
CA ALA A 967 -17.53 11.08 26.66
C ALA A 967 -16.64 11.85 27.64
N LYS A 968 -15.41 12.11 27.21
CA LYS A 968 -14.43 13.00 27.86
C LYS A 968 -13.75 13.93 26.86
N ASP A 969 -13.48 15.15 27.26
CA ASP A 969 -12.74 16.15 26.47
C ASP A 969 -11.23 16.15 26.80
N ALA A 970 -10.47 17.03 26.16
CA ALA A 970 -9.03 17.18 26.35
C ALA A 970 -8.65 17.89 27.68
N ALA A 971 -9.61 18.54 28.34
CA ALA A 971 -9.46 19.13 29.67
C ALA A 971 -9.76 18.12 30.81
N GLY A 972 -10.32 16.96 30.46
CA GLY A 972 -10.61 15.86 31.38
C GLY A 972 -12.01 15.91 32.01
N ASN A 973 -12.93 16.75 31.53
CA ASN A 973 -14.31 16.69 32.01
C ASN A 973 -15.00 15.46 31.43
N VAL A 974 -15.92 14.87 32.21
CA VAL A 974 -16.60 13.63 31.86
C VAL A 974 -18.11 13.86 31.85
N SER A 975 -18.72 13.54 30.72
CA SER A 975 -20.17 13.63 30.51
C SER A 975 -20.99 12.76 31.48
N ALA A 976 -22.28 13.04 31.58
CA ALA A 976 -23.23 12.06 32.13
C ALA A 976 -23.22 10.77 31.28
N ALA A 977 -23.55 9.63 31.90
CA ALA A 977 -23.65 8.37 31.17
C ALA A 977 -24.75 8.43 30.10
N SER A 978 -24.53 7.72 29.00
CA SER A 978 -25.55 7.42 27.99
C SER A 978 -26.78 6.71 28.59
N ASN A 979 -27.81 6.46 27.77
CA ASN A 979 -28.82 5.46 28.14
C ASN A 979 -28.14 4.13 28.51
N ALA A 980 -28.62 3.49 29.58
CA ALA A 980 -28.17 2.15 29.94
C ALA A 980 -28.69 1.16 28.91
N LEU A 981 -27.78 0.44 28.27
CA LEU A 981 -28.12 -0.59 27.29
C LEU A 981 -27.97 -1.97 27.92
N ASN A 982 -29.09 -2.64 28.19
CA ASN A 982 -29.08 -4.02 28.63
C ASN A 982 -28.93 -4.93 27.42
N VAL A 983 -27.81 -5.64 27.34
CA VAL A 983 -27.54 -6.64 26.32
C VAL A 983 -27.24 -7.95 27.00
N THR A 984 -28.11 -8.94 26.79
CA THR A 984 -27.77 -10.33 27.08
C THR A 984 -26.91 -10.83 25.94
N THR A 985 -25.64 -11.17 26.22
CA THR A 985 -24.80 -11.92 25.27
C THR A 985 -25.58 -13.11 24.76
N ASN A 986 -25.32 -13.53 23.52
CA ASN A 986 -25.97 -14.74 23.02
C ASN A 986 -25.69 -15.87 24.01
N ALA A 987 -26.63 -16.81 24.11
CA ALA A 987 -26.25 -18.12 24.62
C ALA A 987 -25.00 -18.57 23.88
N SER A 988 -24.11 -19.28 24.56
CA SER A 988 -22.99 -19.92 23.87
C SER A 988 -23.64 -20.67 22.72
N SER A 989 -23.32 -20.28 21.48
CA SER A 989 -23.63 -21.09 20.33
C SER A 989 -22.68 -22.27 20.44
N GLY A 990 -22.98 -23.16 21.39
CA GLY A 990 -22.54 -24.52 21.30
C GLY A 990 -23.03 -24.97 19.93
N GLY A 991 -22.15 -25.63 19.19
CA GLY A 991 -22.64 -26.45 18.12
C GLY A 991 -23.67 -27.45 18.65
N SER A 992 -24.25 -28.27 17.78
CA SER A 992 -25.24 -29.31 18.13
C SER A 992 -24.87 -30.20 19.35
N GLY A 993 -23.66 -30.10 19.89
CA GLY A 993 -23.12 -30.94 20.96
C GLY A 993 -22.47 -32.19 20.39
N THR A 994 -22.46 -32.32 19.06
CA THR A 994 -22.33 -33.60 18.37
C THR A 994 -21.64 -33.47 17.01
N VAL A 995 -20.89 -34.50 16.63
CA VAL A 995 -20.29 -34.69 15.29
C VAL A 995 -20.60 -36.08 14.76
N THR A 996 -20.52 -36.26 13.44
CA THR A 996 -20.82 -37.54 12.80
C THR A 996 -19.55 -38.36 12.62
N ARG A 997 -19.59 -39.62 13.09
CA ARG A 997 -18.62 -40.66 12.76
C ARG A 997 -19.25 -41.60 11.73
N GLU A 998 -18.57 -41.78 10.61
CA GLU A 998 -18.88 -42.78 9.59
C GLU A 998 -17.86 -43.90 9.69
N TYR A 999 -18.27 -45.15 9.71
CA TYR A 999 -17.35 -46.28 9.83
C TYR A 999 -17.60 -47.35 8.77
N TRP A 1000 -16.53 -48.07 8.42
CA TRP A 1000 -16.53 -49.16 7.47
C TRP A 1000 -15.86 -50.38 8.12
N THR A 1001 -16.61 -51.48 8.25
CA THR A 1001 -16.13 -52.74 8.85
C THR A 1001 -15.60 -53.69 7.78
N GLY A 1002 -14.68 -54.59 8.15
CA GLY A 1002 -14.12 -55.59 7.24
C GLY A 1002 -13.05 -55.04 6.31
N ILE A 1003 -12.40 -53.94 6.68
CA ILE A 1003 -11.27 -53.36 5.95
C ILE A 1003 -9.97 -53.84 6.62
N SER A 1004 -9.21 -54.67 5.91
CA SER A 1004 -7.93 -55.19 6.41
C SER A 1004 -6.80 -54.16 6.34
N GLY A 1005 -5.81 -54.31 7.23
CA GLY A 1005 -4.59 -53.50 7.27
C GLY A 1005 -4.72 -52.29 8.21
N SER A 1006 -3.61 -51.62 8.49
CA SER A 1006 -3.55 -50.52 9.46
C SER A 1006 -3.55 -49.13 8.83
N SER A 1007 -3.54 -49.00 7.49
CA SER A 1007 -3.42 -47.68 6.86
C SER A 1007 -4.74 -46.97 6.55
N VAL A 1008 -4.84 -45.68 6.89
CA VAL A 1008 -6.05 -44.86 6.63
C VAL A 1008 -6.36 -44.67 5.15
N THR A 1009 -5.40 -44.88 4.25
CA THR A 1009 -5.65 -44.83 2.80
C THR A 1009 -6.56 -45.95 2.32
N THR A 1010 -6.74 -47.00 3.14
CA THR A 1010 -7.65 -48.12 2.84
C THR A 1010 -9.10 -47.81 3.15
N ILE A 1011 -9.39 -46.68 3.82
CA ILE A 1011 -10.75 -46.27 4.17
C ILE A 1011 -11.47 -45.78 2.90
N PRO A 1012 -12.54 -46.44 2.45
CA PRO A 1012 -13.21 -46.13 1.19
C PRO A 1012 -14.21 -44.99 1.37
N THR A 1013 -13.71 -43.80 1.73
CA THR A 1013 -14.49 -42.61 2.10
C THR A 1013 -15.42 -42.07 1.00
N GLY A 1014 -15.28 -42.56 -0.24
CA GLY A 1014 -16.17 -42.31 -1.39
C GLY A 1014 -17.29 -43.35 -1.57
N THR A 1015 -17.39 -44.35 -0.70
CA THR A 1015 -18.45 -45.38 -0.71
C THR A 1015 -19.40 -45.20 0.47
N THR A 1016 -20.58 -45.82 0.42
CA THR A 1016 -21.52 -45.82 1.54
C THR A 1016 -20.89 -46.50 2.77
N PRO A 1017 -20.89 -45.86 3.96
CA PRO A 1017 -20.35 -46.46 5.18
C PRO A 1017 -21.16 -47.68 5.64
N SER A 1018 -20.50 -48.60 6.36
CA SER A 1018 -21.17 -49.72 7.03
C SER A 1018 -22.16 -49.24 8.10
N GLY A 1019 -21.89 -48.06 8.69
CA GLY A 1019 -22.83 -47.37 9.55
C GLY A 1019 -22.35 -45.97 9.93
N THR A 1020 -23.22 -45.24 10.62
CA THR A 1020 -22.92 -43.91 11.15
C THR A 1020 -23.33 -43.83 12.62
N GLU A 1021 -22.59 -43.04 13.40
CA GLU A 1021 -22.92 -42.73 14.78
C GLU A 1021 -22.62 -41.27 15.10
N THR A 1022 -23.10 -40.83 16.26
CA THR A 1022 -22.95 -39.46 16.73
C THR A 1022 -22.03 -39.44 17.95
N LEU A 1023 -20.98 -38.62 17.91
CA LEU A 1023 -20.05 -38.45 19.02
C LEU A 1023 -20.27 -37.09 19.70
N THR A 1024 -20.25 -37.06 21.02
CA THR A 1024 -20.37 -35.83 21.84
C THR A 1024 -19.02 -35.25 22.26
N SER A 1025 -17.93 -35.78 21.73
CA SER A 1025 -16.55 -35.33 21.88
C SER A 1025 -15.72 -35.91 20.74
N LEU A 1026 -14.52 -35.37 20.48
CA LEU A 1026 -13.58 -36.00 19.56
C LEU A 1026 -12.86 -37.15 20.23
N GLU A 1027 -13.63 -38.15 20.63
CA GLU A 1027 -13.15 -39.40 21.21
C GLU A 1027 -14.04 -40.54 20.72
N GLY A 1028 -13.43 -41.48 20.01
CA GLY A 1028 -14.09 -42.66 19.47
C GLY A 1028 -14.36 -43.72 20.54
N PRO A 1029 -15.17 -44.74 20.22
CA PRO A 1029 -15.35 -45.88 21.10
C PRO A 1029 -14.01 -46.60 21.34
N THR A 1030 -13.90 -47.29 22.47
CA THR A 1030 -12.70 -48.05 22.84
C THR A 1030 -12.99 -49.54 22.74
N ASN A 1031 -12.05 -50.31 22.21
CA ASN A 1031 -12.15 -51.76 22.05
C ASN A 1031 -13.45 -52.20 21.30
N TRP A 1032 -13.85 -51.45 20.29
CA TRP A 1032 -15.09 -51.52 19.55
C TRP A 1032 -15.16 -52.66 18.53
N ALA A 1033 -14.13 -52.83 17.69
CA ALA A 1033 -14.08 -53.86 16.64
C ALA A 1033 -12.67 -54.03 16.07
N ASP A 1034 -12.41 -55.15 15.39
CA ASP A 1034 -11.20 -55.34 14.57
C ASP A 1034 -11.49 -55.13 13.06
N ASN A 1035 -10.46 -54.77 12.30
CA ASN A 1035 -10.46 -54.54 10.86
C ASN A 1035 -11.52 -53.53 10.40
N TYR A 1036 -11.48 -52.32 10.97
CA TYR A 1036 -12.36 -51.22 10.56
C TYR A 1036 -11.58 -49.96 10.21
N GLY A 1037 -12.26 -49.01 9.59
CA GLY A 1037 -11.80 -47.63 9.51
C GLY A 1037 -12.95 -46.65 9.66
N ASP A 1038 -12.67 -45.47 10.17
CA ASP A 1038 -13.67 -44.45 10.36
C ASP A 1038 -13.23 -43.05 9.89
N ARG A 1039 -14.25 -42.23 9.63
CA ARG A 1039 -14.13 -40.82 9.33
C ARG A 1039 -15.03 -40.03 10.29
N ILE A 1040 -14.44 -39.15 11.08
CA ILE A 1040 -15.17 -38.23 11.96
C ILE A 1040 -15.06 -36.83 11.37
N ARG A 1041 -16.18 -36.14 11.15
CA ARG A 1041 -16.16 -34.79 10.55
C ARG A 1041 -17.20 -33.87 11.15
N GLY A 1042 -16.90 -32.59 11.12
CA GLY A 1042 -17.74 -31.54 11.67
C GLY A 1042 -17.02 -30.20 11.69
N TYR A 1043 -17.47 -29.33 12.58
CA TYR A 1043 -16.84 -28.05 12.84
C TYR A 1043 -16.38 -27.93 14.29
N ILE A 1044 -15.18 -27.41 14.49
CA ILE A 1044 -14.69 -26.93 15.78
C ILE A 1044 -14.92 -25.43 15.85
N THR A 1045 -15.50 -24.93 16.93
CA THR A 1045 -15.67 -23.50 17.19
C THR A 1045 -14.94 -23.14 18.48
N PRO A 1046 -13.79 -22.44 18.41
CA PRO A 1046 -13.02 -22.07 19.59
C PRO A 1046 -13.81 -21.04 20.43
N PRO A 1047 -13.76 -21.13 21.77
CA PRO A 1047 -14.46 -20.19 22.64
C PRO A 1047 -13.74 -18.84 22.79
N THR A 1048 -12.42 -18.84 22.57
CA THR A 1048 -11.54 -17.66 22.77
C THR A 1048 -10.59 -17.53 21.60
N THR A 1049 -10.40 -16.31 21.10
CA THR A 1049 -9.43 -16.05 20.04
C THR A 1049 -8.02 -16.24 20.60
N GLY A 1050 -7.20 -17.01 19.92
CA GLY A 1050 -5.80 -17.18 20.29
C GLY A 1050 -5.21 -18.46 19.72
N THR A 1051 -4.04 -18.82 20.24
CA THR A 1051 -3.24 -19.93 19.73
C THR A 1051 -3.63 -21.24 20.41
N TYR A 1052 -4.10 -22.20 19.63
CA TYR A 1052 -4.41 -23.56 20.04
C TYR A 1052 -3.35 -24.53 19.55
N THR A 1053 -3.15 -25.60 20.29
CA THR A 1053 -2.35 -26.75 19.86
C THR A 1053 -3.21 -27.99 19.98
N PHE A 1054 -3.30 -28.77 18.90
CA PHE A 1054 -4.10 -29.98 18.83
C PHE A 1054 -3.23 -31.22 19.03
N TYR A 1055 -3.83 -32.27 19.55
CA TYR A 1055 -3.19 -33.53 19.85
C TYR A 1055 -4.06 -34.68 19.35
N ILE A 1056 -3.50 -35.73 18.77
CA ILE A 1056 -4.21 -36.96 18.39
C ILE A 1056 -3.57 -38.17 19.07
N ALA A 1057 -4.38 -39.08 19.60
CA ALA A 1057 -3.93 -40.37 20.11
C ALA A 1057 -4.90 -41.44 19.59
N GLY A 1058 -4.41 -42.36 18.78
CA GLY A 1058 -5.22 -43.45 18.24
C GLY A 1058 -4.42 -44.73 18.10
N ASP A 1059 -5.11 -45.87 18.12
CA ASP A 1059 -4.53 -47.17 17.81
C ASP A 1059 -4.28 -47.28 16.29
N ASP A 1060 -3.22 -47.97 15.87
CA ASP A 1060 -2.77 -48.02 14.47
C ASP A 1060 -2.64 -46.62 13.80
N GLU A 1061 -3.13 -46.40 12.56
CA GLU A 1061 -2.95 -45.12 11.85
C GLU A 1061 -4.13 -44.18 12.08
N SER A 1062 -3.84 -42.96 12.52
CA SER A 1062 -4.82 -41.88 12.74
C SER A 1062 -4.34 -40.55 12.16
N GLN A 1063 -5.21 -39.79 11.53
CA GLN A 1063 -4.90 -38.50 10.91
C GLN A 1063 -5.96 -37.47 11.26
N PHE A 1064 -5.57 -36.31 11.80
CA PHE A 1064 -6.44 -35.18 12.12
C PHE A 1064 -6.18 -34.00 11.19
N TYR A 1065 -7.20 -33.65 10.42
CA TYR A 1065 -7.24 -32.51 9.52
C TYR A 1065 -8.05 -31.37 10.10
N LEU A 1066 -7.56 -30.14 9.96
CA LEU A 1066 -8.25 -28.92 10.34
C LEU A 1066 -8.16 -27.89 9.21
N SER A 1067 -9.28 -27.24 8.92
CA SER A 1067 -9.41 -26.18 7.92
C SER A 1067 -9.11 -24.81 8.51
N THR A 1068 -8.68 -23.87 7.66
CA THR A 1068 -8.49 -22.46 8.03
C THR A 1068 -9.80 -21.69 8.16
N ASN A 1069 -10.92 -22.29 7.75
CA ASN A 1069 -12.27 -21.76 7.88
C ASN A 1069 -13.31 -22.90 7.90
N ASN A 1070 -14.58 -22.60 7.64
CA ASN A 1070 -15.67 -23.58 7.59
C ASN A 1070 -15.73 -24.39 6.28
N SER A 1071 -14.78 -24.22 5.35
CA SER A 1071 -14.77 -24.97 4.10
C SER A 1071 -13.93 -26.23 4.20
N PRO A 1072 -14.45 -27.42 3.85
CA PRO A 1072 -13.67 -28.65 3.73
C PRO A 1072 -12.51 -28.57 2.72
N SER A 1073 -12.63 -27.69 1.71
CA SER A 1073 -11.61 -27.50 0.68
C SER A 1073 -10.28 -26.97 1.23
N ASN A 1074 -10.30 -26.35 2.42
CA ASN A 1074 -9.14 -25.70 3.02
C ASN A 1074 -8.53 -26.51 4.18
N LYS A 1075 -8.95 -27.78 4.35
CA LYS A 1075 -8.41 -28.66 5.39
C LYS A 1075 -6.94 -29.00 5.13
N ALA A 1076 -6.12 -28.94 6.17
CA ALA A 1076 -4.73 -29.38 6.17
C ALA A 1076 -4.54 -30.45 7.24
N LEU A 1077 -3.65 -31.41 7.02
CA LEU A 1077 -3.26 -32.37 8.05
C LEU A 1077 -2.50 -31.61 9.14
N VAL A 1078 -3.01 -31.63 10.37
CA VAL A 1078 -2.43 -30.84 11.48
C VAL A 1078 -1.82 -31.71 12.58
N ALA A 1079 -2.28 -32.95 12.76
CA ALA A 1079 -1.68 -33.91 13.67
C ALA A 1079 -1.94 -35.33 13.15
N TYR A 1080 -1.02 -36.27 13.36
CA TYR A 1080 -1.18 -37.65 12.90
C TYR A 1080 -0.36 -38.63 13.72
N GLU A 1081 -0.71 -39.89 13.56
CA GLU A 1081 -0.10 -41.03 14.20
C GLU A 1081 -0.07 -42.18 13.17
N TYR A 1082 1.09 -42.79 12.96
CA TYR A 1082 1.26 -43.88 11.97
C TYR A 1082 1.38 -45.27 12.63
N GLU A 1083 1.58 -45.30 13.95
CA GLU A 1083 1.64 -46.50 14.78
C GLU A 1083 0.70 -46.36 15.98
N TYR A 1084 0.38 -47.43 16.70
CA TYR A 1084 -0.53 -47.29 17.84
C TYR A 1084 -0.02 -46.31 18.92
N ALA A 1085 -0.91 -45.48 19.45
CA ALA A 1085 -0.76 -44.75 20.71
C ALA A 1085 -1.88 -45.17 21.67
N GLY A 1086 -1.55 -45.42 22.93
CA GLY A 1086 -2.53 -45.82 23.93
C GLY A 1086 -3.59 -44.74 24.19
N VAL A 1087 -4.63 -45.10 24.93
CA VAL A 1087 -5.75 -44.20 25.27
C VAL A 1087 -5.24 -42.86 25.83
N ARG A 1088 -5.45 -41.78 25.06
CA ARG A 1088 -5.02 -40.41 25.39
C ARG A 1088 -3.51 -40.28 25.68
N GLU A 1089 -2.68 -41.14 25.10
CA GLU A 1089 -1.24 -41.05 25.16
C GLU A 1089 -0.74 -39.99 24.15
N TRP A 1090 -0.79 -38.71 24.52
CA TRP A 1090 -0.59 -37.58 23.60
C TRP A 1090 0.84 -37.33 23.11
N ASN A 1091 1.81 -38.07 23.64
CA ASN A 1091 3.24 -37.76 23.54
C ASN A 1091 4.14 -38.98 23.31
N LYS A 1092 3.57 -40.06 22.76
CA LYS A 1092 4.35 -41.22 22.30
C LYS A 1092 5.19 -40.87 21.07
N HIS A 1093 4.59 -40.15 20.12
CA HIS A 1093 5.22 -39.67 18.90
C HIS A 1093 5.05 -38.15 18.76
N THR A 1094 6.07 -37.47 18.23
CA THR A 1094 6.04 -36.01 18.06
C THR A 1094 5.00 -35.53 17.05
N THR A 1095 4.57 -36.41 16.15
CA THR A 1095 3.57 -36.17 15.10
C THR A 1095 2.16 -36.05 15.65
N GLN A 1096 1.94 -36.53 16.88
CA GLN A 1096 0.66 -36.43 17.57
C GLN A 1096 0.27 -34.99 17.87
N GLN A 1097 1.24 -34.06 17.89
CA GLN A 1097 1.03 -32.66 18.25
C GLN A 1097 1.06 -31.75 17.01
N SER A 1098 0.07 -30.87 16.87
CA SER A 1098 0.06 -29.86 15.83
C SER A 1098 1.02 -28.71 16.09
N ALA A 1099 1.35 -27.94 15.05
CA ALA A 1099 1.87 -26.59 15.24
C ALA A 1099 0.86 -25.72 16.03
N ALA A 1100 1.33 -24.58 16.53
CA ALA A 1100 0.46 -23.54 17.09
C ALA A 1100 -0.47 -22.97 16.00
N ILE A 1101 -1.78 -23.09 16.18
CA ILE A 1101 -2.81 -22.63 15.23
C ILE A 1101 -3.62 -21.52 15.87
N THR A 1102 -3.59 -20.32 15.28
CA THR A 1102 -4.43 -19.21 15.73
C THR A 1102 -5.85 -19.41 15.22
N LEU A 1103 -6.79 -19.54 16.15
CA LEU A 1103 -8.21 -19.62 15.85
C LEU A 1103 -8.94 -18.40 16.43
N THR A 1104 -9.98 -17.95 15.73
CA THR A 1104 -10.83 -16.82 16.08
C THR A 1104 -12.06 -17.32 16.82
N ALA A 1105 -12.33 -16.75 18.00
CA ALA A 1105 -13.51 -17.08 18.80
C ALA A 1105 -14.80 -17.04 17.96
N GLY A 1106 -15.62 -18.07 18.07
CA GLY A 1106 -16.92 -18.12 17.38
C GLY A 1106 -16.86 -18.41 15.88
N GLN A 1107 -15.68 -18.50 15.28
CA GLN A 1107 -15.53 -18.93 13.89
C GLN A 1107 -15.57 -20.47 13.81
N PRO A 1108 -16.44 -21.09 13.00
CA PRO A 1108 -16.40 -22.52 12.77
C PRO A 1108 -15.24 -22.89 11.83
N TYR A 1109 -14.50 -23.92 12.20
CA TYR A 1109 -13.41 -24.50 11.44
C TYR A 1109 -13.75 -25.95 11.10
N TYR A 1110 -13.82 -26.27 9.80
CA TYR A 1110 -14.05 -27.65 9.39
C TYR A 1110 -12.91 -28.55 9.88
N PHE A 1111 -13.23 -29.73 10.39
CA PHE A 1111 -12.25 -30.74 10.72
C PHE A 1111 -12.66 -32.10 10.16
N GLU A 1112 -11.67 -32.97 9.96
CA GLU A 1112 -11.86 -34.36 9.59
C GLU A 1112 -10.81 -35.24 10.28
N ILE A 1113 -11.22 -36.34 10.88
CA ILE A 1113 -10.33 -37.36 11.44
C ILE A 1113 -10.51 -38.61 10.59
N LEU A 1114 -9.40 -39.25 10.21
CA LEU A 1114 -9.38 -40.60 9.65
C LEU A 1114 -8.67 -41.52 10.64
N HIS A 1115 -9.27 -42.64 11.01
CA HIS A 1115 -8.65 -43.65 11.87
C HIS A 1115 -8.83 -45.03 11.26
N LYS A 1116 -7.77 -45.82 11.25
CA LYS A 1116 -7.76 -47.18 10.75
C LYS A 1116 -7.24 -48.11 11.82
N GLU A 1117 -7.97 -49.20 12.02
CA GLU A 1117 -7.66 -50.24 12.99
C GLU A 1117 -7.55 -51.60 12.25
N GLY A 1118 -6.47 -52.34 12.49
CA GLY A 1118 -6.18 -53.63 11.85
C GLY A 1118 -6.37 -54.86 12.75
N GLY A 1119 -6.15 -54.72 14.06
CA GLY A 1119 -6.46 -55.73 15.08
C GLY A 1119 -5.82 -55.36 16.43
N GLY A 1120 -6.50 -55.60 17.56
CA GLY A 1120 -5.92 -55.32 18.87
C GLY A 1120 -6.88 -54.61 19.82
N GLY A 1121 -6.41 -53.55 20.49
CA GLY A 1121 -7.23 -52.77 21.39
C GLY A 1121 -7.37 -51.35 20.87
N ASP A 1122 -8.55 -50.98 20.39
CA ASP A 1122 -8.74 -49.72 19.67
C ASP A 1122 -9.04 -48.52 20.56
N ASN A 1123 -8.48 -47.37 20.19
CA ASN A 1123 -8.81 -46.06 20.74
C ASN A 1123 -8.60 -44.95 19.72
N LEU A 1124 -9.30 -43.83 19.89
CA LEU A 1124 -9.06 -42.60 19.14
C LEU A 1124 -9.51 -41.41 19.98
N ALA A 1125 -8.66 -40.40 20.13
CA ALA A 1125 -8.98 -39.15 20.79
C ALA A 1125 -8.25 -37.98 20.14
N VAL A 1126 -8.92 -36.82 20.04
CA VAL A 1126 -8.31 -35.53 19.70
C VAL A 1126 -8.49 -34.57 20.87
N GLY A 1127 -7.37 -34.08 21.38
CA GLY A 1127 -7.29 -33.09 22.45
C GLY A 1127 -6.73 -31.76 21.96
N TRP A 1128 -6.85 -30.74 22.80
CA TRP A 1128 -6.23 -29.43 22.56
C TRP A 1128 -5.73 -28.76 23.84
N THR A 1129 -4.82 -27.81 23.66
CA THR A 1129 -4.48 -26.73 24.60
C THR A 1129 -4.71 -25.38 23.91
N GLY A 1130 -4.84 -24.31 24.67
CA GLY A 1130 -5.10 -22.98 24.13
C GLY A 1130 -5.46 -21.95 25.20
N PRO A 1131 -5.98 -20.77 24.82
CA PRO A 1131 -6.39 -19.73 25.76
C PRO A 1131 -7.40 -20.29 26.78
N GLY A 1132 -7.03 -20.30 28.06
CA GLY A 1132 -7.86 -20.85 29.15
C GLY A 1132 -7.85 -22.38 29.28
N ILE A 1133 -7.06 -23.10 28.46
CA ILE A 1133 -6.94 -24.56 28.45
C ILE A 1133 -5.47 -24.94 28.64
N SER A 1134 -5.02 -24.99 29.90
CA SER A 1134 -3.60 -25.16 30.27
C SER A 1134 -3.09 -26.61 30.23
N THR A 1135 -3.98 -27.59 30.05
CA THR A 1135 -3.67 -29.02 29.97
C THR A 1135 -4.39 -29.65 28.79
N ILE A 1136 -3.78 -30.65 28.16
CA ILE A 1136 -4.35 -31.33 26.98
C ILE A 1136 -5.71 -31.92 27.36
N THR A 1137 -6.77 -31.40 26.73
CA THR A 1137 -8.16 -31.76 27.04
C THR A 1137 -8.85 -32.25 25.77
N VAL A 1138 -9.50 -33.41 25.82
CA VAL A 1138 -10.32 -33.92 24.71
C VAL A 1138 -11.36 -32.87 24.31
N ILE A 1139 -11.53 -32.64 23.02
CA ILE A 1139 -12.45 -31.61 22.52
C ILE A 1139 -13.89 -32.08 22.72
N GLY A 1140 -14.55 -31.51 23.72
CA GLY A 1140 -15.93 -31.81 24.07
C GLY A 1140 -16.96 -31.17 23.14
N GLY A 1141 -18.17 -31.73 23.12
CA GLY A 1141 -19.28 -31.34 22.26
C GLY A 1141 -19.70 -29.87 22.36
N SER A 1142 -19.39 -29.20 23.47
CA SER A 1142 -19.58 -27.74 23.60
C SER A 1142 -18.82 -26.91 22.56
N TYR A 1143 -17.81 -27.50 21.92
CA TYR A 1143 -17.00 -26.87 20.87
C TYR A 1143 -17.27 -27.43 19.47
N LEU A 1144 -18.22 -28.36 19.34
CA LEU A 1144 -18.41 -29.16 18.13
C LEU A 1144 -19.80 -28.99 17.52
N SER A 1145 -19.88 -28.92 16.19
CA SER A 1145 -21.13 -29.04 15.41
C SER A 1145 -20.99 -30.04 14.26
N ALA A 1146 -22.12 -30.61 13.84
CA ALA A 1146 -22.19 -31.53 12.72
C ALA A 1146 -21.77 -30.85 11.40
N TYR A 1147 -21.15 -31.64 10.52
CA TYR A 1147 -20.77 -31.25 9.15
C TYR A 1147 -21.99 -31.05 8.26
#